data_AF-A0A165RCK3-F1
#
_entry.id   AF-A0A165RCK3-F1
#
_cell.length_a   1.000
_cell.length_b   1.000
_cell.length_c   1.000
_cell.angle_alpha   90.00
_cell.angle_beta   90.00
_cell.angle_gamma   90.00
#
_symmetry.space_group_name_H-M   'P 1'
#
loop_
_entity.id
_entity.type
_entity.pdbx_description
1 polymer ?
#
loop_
_entity_poly.entity_id
_entity_poly.type
_entity_poly.pdbx_seq_one_letter_code
_entity_poly.pdbx_strand_id
1 'polypeptide(L)'
;MQQDVKYVYDVEGLQKRAEMQANANGIMIQTGFRGANQMPKLGVEIETTLSTAWKRQGFRASGMDEKPTGNACKVRTNLIVICHSDRKHTQSGQAGGQGPFQLDRKETMAALEDFPAIPKYFESALHERYLLYRQENGCSHPLWPWGDAIIVLTSVAQEDVDKKIKMYKTRSLPSTARTVEEIENIGFLQLKPGNAVFIRIVEGERDRGLDGNPEADDLQGWVTDEGVLQQSGILGGGGVMERMDALSQEMLGPVEQRSESPPSAANKYTGGIALERELHRLNSRPSNRQGARCYSLGYTVERPRGVVHPAKNMQQDVMEPGGESIRSRLLNVTTEYGGLAMRLAPQDRINLLEQYGLQRKVPPMGHRNNRLFWTGLQANVSRPVLSGNSDELKQDLGRAGDAHPDNHDQIGSFTQILVLSKTPAEYTPAYFFLIEFGLFTVMEYGTTIAFSGLRLHSRIPSIAPSSVQQIPSDIYSIVAVLYQTSMLANIQDCRVPLCTHPTAGTLTLPPEAWKASLQGRRQESTMFQDGHTLGGERHPEYMLTLLSGLINYATSFDPEYNIHFDPTEFANITNITRRRTGETIHIDASCVNAPETAATVTNWNALIRQQRLLLGGPNSIDGVLPSRAPMDESKPSEAAEVPKTSLNLRSSKETKGKDKRKLLLHVFIKDRISADGKLIMAVNDTEAQASSYTEGASSSRMTLRDRSRNSSRGRNTGEEYQSDADNDGEPEITGKQPGAIHIAGNAPILRLLNKTTLEEELRKVKGELSSNARSRSTYVLPNAGHVASLSATLIAFSHQDPRGVPGVQVATQMPNIWANLVKTEKRLQAISITDRILKHALIVGTWKAWVFLEVDCREDCQSALHKRQRNWLTDLSRKIYDHQTHRMLHTLELNSKVLLRGFDRELTAKIKPTTTIRLGSDAEDHTINLVLDTLGEWMGYPRKGGKASLWKQQGAMLDVLVSLTGNSHLFFLEETWVAFKNPKSAIFLRKPVRKIPESTWTLLEDKLREKLDKEGKAVVMDHIEELGRLFSPYIGQLEMMHQGARNKEA
;
A
#
# COMPACT_ATOMS: atom_id res chain seq x y z
N MET A 1 -3.79 59.58 36.97
CA MET A 1 -3.82 58.93 38.30
C MET A 1 -4.15 57.46 38.04
N GLN A 2 -3.15 56.59 37.88
CA GLN A 2 -2.38 55.93 38.95
C GLN A 2 -3.24 55.15 39.95
N GLN A 3 -3.13 53.83 39.89
CA GLN A 3 -3.02 52.99 41.08
C GLN A 3 -2.24 51.72 40.73
N ASP A 4 -1.05 51.60 41.32
CA ASP A 4 -0.20 50.41 41.24
C ASP A 4 -0.70 49.33 42.20
N VAL A 5 -0.61 48.06 41.81
CA VAL A 5 -0.69 46.92 42.74
C VAL A 5 0.56 46.06 42.58
N LYS A 6 1.48 46.22 43.53
CA LYS A 6 2.61 45.30 43.73
C LYS A 6 2.10 44.01 44.38
N TYR A 7 2.46 42.87 43.81
CA TYR A 7 2.47 41.60 44.54
C TYR A 7 3.88 41.36 45.09
N VAL A 8 3.98 41.17 46.41
CA VAL A 8 5.18 40.68 47.08
C VAL A 8 5.02 39.17 47.24
N TYR A 9 6.01 38.40 46.78
CA TYR A 9 6.06 36.96 47.04
C TYR A 9 6.65 36.70 48.42
N ASP A 10 5.90 35.98 49.27
CA ASP A 10 6.40 35.44 50.54
C ASP A 10 7.29 34.23 50.26
N VAL A 11 8.61 34.44 50.32
CA VAL A 11 9.63 33.42 50.11
C VAL A 11 9.85 32.58 51.39
N GLU A 12 9.61 33.13 52.58
CA GLU A 12 9.78 32.41 53.85
C GLU A 12 8.71 31.32 54.05
N GLY A 13 7.48 31.57 53.61
CA GLY A 13 6.38 30.60 53.65
C GLY A 13 6.63 29.35 52.79
N LEU A 14 7.34 29.50 51.66
CA LEU A 14 7.74 28.38 50.81
C LEU A 14 8.90 27.57 51.42
N GLN A 15 9.89 28.25 52.01
CA GLN A 15 11.04 27.60 52.61
C GLN A 15 10.65 26.76 53.84
N LYS A 16 9.75 27.25 54.70
CA LYS A 16 9.20 26.48 55.83
C LYS A 16 8.42 25.23 55.41
N ARG A 17 7.77 25.22 54.24
CA ARG A 17 7.10 24.02 53.73
C ARG A 17 8.10 22.96 53.26
N ALA A 18 9.16 23.36 52.58
CA ALA A 18 10.22 22.45 52.15
C ALA A 18 10.93 21.80 53.36
N GLU A 19 11.21 22.56 54.42
CA GLU A 19 11.87 22.05 55.63
C GLU A 19 10.98 21.07 56.44
N MET A 20 9.66 21.32 56.54
CA MET A 20 8.74 20.33 57.12
C MET A 20 8.67 19.03 56.32
N GLN A 21 8.72 19.12 54.98
CA GLN A 21 8.62 17.96 54.10
C GLN A 21 9.92 17.14 54.04
N ALA A 22 11.08 17.77 54.27
CA ALA A 22 12.36 17.08 54.45
C ALA A 22 12.42 16.32 55.79
N ASN A 23 11.96 16.94 56.89
CA ASN A 23 11.92 16.30 58.21
C ASN A 23 10.95 15.12 58.27
N ALA A 24 9.83 15.16 57.55
CA ALA A 24 8.89 14.04 57.45
C ALA A 24 9.49 12.78 56.79
N ASN A 25 10.54 12.95 55.98
CA ASN A 25 11.19 11.86 55.23
C ASN A 25 12.53 11.41 55.83
N GLY A 26 12.92 11.92 57.01
CA GLY A 26 14.15 11.51 57.70
C GLY A 26 15.47 11.89 56.99
N ILE A 27 15.43 12.84 56.04
CA ILE A 27 16.61 13.24 55.27
C ILE A 27 17.38 14.32 56.03
N MET A 28 18.51 13.95 56.63
CA MET A 28 19.41 14.89 57.31
C MET A 28 20.28 15.63 56.28
N ILE A 29 19.96 16.90 56.00
CA ILE A 29 20.76 17.75 55.11
C ILE A 29 21.69 18.65 55.94
N GLN A 30 22.99 18.36 55.94
CA GLN A 30 24.00 19.31 56.42
C GLN A 30 24.31 20.34 55.35
N THR A 31 23.90 21.60 55.57
CA THR A 31 24.27 22.73 54.71
C THR A 31 25.49 23.47 55.27
N GLY A 32 26.66 23.21 54.68
CA GLY A 32 27.89 23.94 54.95
C GLY A 32 28.27 24.87 53.78
N PHE A 33 27.90 26.15 53.84
CA PHE A 33 28.30 27.15 52.84
C PHE A 33 29.30 28.18 53.41
N ARG A 34 30.56 28.04 52.98
CA ARG A 34 31.60 29.09 52.86
C ARG A 34 32.46 28.67 51.65
N GLY A 35 32.94 29.54 50.76
CA GLY A 35 32.79 30.98 50.66
C GLY A 35 34.00 31.58 49.93
N ALA A 36 33.75 32.31 48.84
CA ALA A 36 34.66 33.23 48.13
C ALA A 36 35.90 32.68 47.35
N ASN A 37 35.92 33.07 46.07
CA ASN A 37 37.05 33.59 45.29
C ASN A 37 38.21 32.69 44.77
N GLN A 38 38.70 33.15 43.61
CA GLN A 38 39.95 32.83 42.88
C GLN A 38 39.94 31.64 41.89
N MET A 39 40.10 31.99 40.60
CA MET A 39 40.80 31.18 39.59
C MET A 39 42.23 30.87 40.06
N PRO A 40 42.80 29.68 39.75
CA PRO A 40 43.47 29.53 38.45
C PRO A 40 43.48 28.13 37.79
N LYS A 41 43.75 28.14 36.48
CA LYS A 41 44.47 27.14 35.67
C LYS A 41 44.41 25.64 36.10
N LEU A 42 43.76 24.84 35.26
CA LEU A 42 44.33 23.55 34.80
C LEU A 42 44.62 23.69 33.30
N GLY A 43 45.65 23.08 32.71
CA GLY A 43 46.47 21.97 33.23
C GLY A 43 46.15 20.71 32.45
N VAL A 44 46.54 20.67 31.18
CA VAL A 44 46.37 19.50 30.31
C VAL A 44 47.64 18.66 30.39
N GLU A 45 47.61 17.60 31.19
CA GLU A 45 48.57 16.50 31.08
C GLU A 45 47.99 15.43 30.15
N ILE A 46 48.69 15.17 29.06
CA ILE A 46 48.49 13.99 28.21
C ILE A 46 49.65 13.05 28.51
N GLU A 47 49.46 12.10 29.42
CA GLU A 47 50.39 10.98 29.51
C GLU A 47 50.15 10.02 28.34
N THR A 48 51.17 9.92 27.49
CA THR A 48 51.31 8.84 26.52
C THR A 48 52.46 7.96 26.97
N THR A 49 52.25 6.64 27.02
CA THR A 49 53.36 5.69 27.19
C THR A 49 53.16 4.46 26.33
N LEU A 50 53.92 4.41 25.23
CA LEU A 50 54.15 3.23 24.40
C LEU A 50 55.42 2.51 24.88
N SER A 51 55.39 1.18 24.96
CA SER A 51 56.57 0.32 25.09
C SER A 51 56.20 -1.17 24.95
N THR A 52 56.95 -2.07 24.32
CA THR A 52 57.97 -2.00 23.24
C THR A 52 58.14 -3.39 22.59
N ALA A 53 58.85 -3.42 21.43
CA ALA A 53 59.77 -4.47 20.93
C ALA A 53 59.25 -5.45 19.83
N TRP A 54 60.03 -5.85 18.80
CA TRP A 54 61.42 -5.51 18.41
C TRP A 54 61.74 -5.73 16.89
N LYS A 55 62.61 -4.86 16.34
CA LYS A 55 63.62 -5.02 15.25
C LYS A 55 63.38 -5.76 13.90
N ARG A 56 63.26 -4.93 12.84
CA ARG A 56 64.12 -4.83 11.60
C ARG A 56 64.82 -6.06 10.98
N GLN A 57 64.44 -6.39 9.74
CA GLN A 57 65.25 -6.59 8.51
C GLN A 57 64.30 -6.67 7.26
N GLY A 58 64.71 -6.60 5.98
CA GLY A 58 66.02 -6.20 5.40
C GLY A 58 66.15 -6.43 3.86
N PHE A 59 66.15 -5.34 3.06
CA PHE A 59 66.59 -5.23 1.64
C PHE A 59 65.85 -5.95 0.47
N ARG A 60 65.67 -5.19 -0.63
CA ARG A 60 65.62 -5.49 -2.10
C ARG A 60 64.90 -6.73 -2.69
N ALA A 61 63.85 -6.42 -3.45
CA ALA A 61 63.67 -6.60 -4.92
C ALA A 61 63.91 -7.96 -5.65
N SER A 62 62.95 -8.23 -6.57
CA SER A 62 63.01 -9.03 -7.81
C SER A 62 62.83 -10.57 -7.76
N GLY A 63 62.12 -11.08 -8.78
CA GLY A 63 62.42 -12.39 -9.39
C GLY A 63 61.54 -13.60 -9.05
N MET A 64 60.59 -13.91 -9.96
CA MET A 64 60.09 -15.23 -10.43
C MET A 64 60.11 -16.51 -9.55
N ASP A 65 58.99 -17.25 -9.67
CA ASP A 65 58.80 -18.71 -9.69
C ASP A 65 59.51 -19.61 -8.65
N GLU A 66 58.71 -20.24 -7.76
CA GLU A 66 58.33 -21.66 -7.92
C GLU A 66 57.30 -22.13 -6.85
N LYS A 67 56.62 -23.24 -7.13
CA LYS A 67 55.78 -24.06 -6.21
C LYS A 67 56.69 -25.04 -5.44
N PRO A 68 56.33 -25.62 -4.26
CA PRO A 68 55.10 -26.42 -4.14
C PRO A 68 54.50 -26.71 -2.73
N THR A 69 53.48 -27.58 -2.74
CA THR A 69 52.96 -28.46 -1.66
C THR A 69 52.42 -27.89 -0.34
N GLY A 70 51.23 -28.36 0.04
CA GLY A 70 51.10 -29.07 1.32
C GLY A 70 49.97 -28.67 2.27
N ASN A 71 49.06 -29.62 2.51
CA ASN A 71 48.28 -29.85 3.74
C ASN A 71 47.21 -28.83 4.17
N ALA A 72 45.95 -29.23 3.93
CA ALA A 72 44.81 -28.78 4.71
C ALA A 72 44.87 -29.32 6.16
N CYS A 73 44.50 -28.50 7.14
CA CYS A 73 44.23 -28.96 8.50
C CYS A 73 42.78 -28.66 8.88
N LYS A 74 42.00 -29.70 9.19
CA LYS A 74 40.68 -29.57 9.81
C LYS A 74 40.88 -29.35 11.30
N VAL A 75 40.48 -28.19 11.83
CA VAL A 75 40.31 -28.02 13.28
C VAL A 75 38.82 -28.16 13.61
N ARG A 76 38.48 -29.24 14.32
CA ARG A 76 37.24 -29.32 15.11
C ARG A 76 37.46 -28.52 16.38
N THR A 77 36.54 -27.62 16.70
CA THR A 77 36.50 -26.99 18.03
C THR A 77 35.24 -27.47 18.74
N ASN A 78 35.40 -28.42 19.66
CA ASN A 78 34.35 -28.78 20.60
C ASN A 78 34.29 -27.66 21.66
N LEU A 79 33.18 -26.94 21.76
CA LEU A 79 32.96 -26.00 22.85
C LEU A 79 32.13 -26.71 23.95
N ILE A 80 32.79 -27.08 25.04
CA ILE A 80 32.12 -27.53 26.25
C ILE A 80 31.78 -26.26 27.05
N VAL A 81 30.50 -25.98 27.23
CA VAL A 81 30.02 -24.90 28.09
C VAL A 81 29.77 -25.46 29.48
N ILE A 82 30.59 -25.04 30.46
CA ILE A 82 30.35 -25.28 31.88
C ILE A 82 29.70 -24.02 32.46
N CYS A 83 28.42 -24.09 32.77
CA CYS A 83 27.72 -23.03 33.51
C CYS A 83 27.86 -23.26 35.01
N HIS A 84 28.63 -22.40 35.70
CA HIS A 84 28.55 -22.25 37.15
C HIS A 84 27.63 -21.06 37.47
N SER A 85 26.55 -21.32 38.21
CA SER A 85 25.61 -20.30 38.69
C SER A 85 25.67 -20.16 40.21
N ASP A 86 26.58 -19.32 40.70
CA ASP A 86 26.61 -18.93 42.11
C ASP A 86 25.80 -17.63 42.34
N ARG A 87 24.58 -17.76 42.87
CA ARG A 87 23.84 -16.64 43.49
C ARG A 87 23.95 -16.74 45.01
N LYS A 88 24.74 -15.86 45.62
CA LYS A 88 24.68 -15.62 47.07
C LYS A 88 23.56 -14.62 47.37
N HIS A 89 22.52 -15.07 48.08
CA HIS A 89 21.59 -14.17 48.77
C HIS A 89 22.09 -13.92 50.20
N THR A 90 22.23 -12.65 50.58
CA THR A 90 22.39 -12.23 51.97
C THR A 90 21.04 -12.01 52.64
N GLN A 91 20.93 -12.45 53.89
CA GLN A 91 19.73 -12.38 54.73
C GLN A 91 19.55 -11.00 55.36
N SER A 92 18.29 -10.66 55.69
CA SER A 92 17.93 -9.86 56.86
C SER A 92 16.76 -10.52 57.60
N GLY A 93 16.84 -10.60 58.93
CA GLY A 93 15.72 -11.01 59.81
C GLY A 93 15.00 -9.77 60.38
N GLN A 94 14.08 -9.88 61.34
CA GLN A 94 13.51 -11.06 62.03
C GLN A 94 12.18 -10.65 62.73
N ALA A 95 11.50 -11.61 63.37
CA ALA A 95 10.29 -11.50 64.22
C ALA A 95 8.91 -11.34 63.52
N GLY A 96 7.84 -12.03 63.97
CA GLY A 96 7.74 -13.10 64.98
C GLY A 96 6.32 -13.56 65.31
N GLY A 97 6.16 -14.82 65.77
CA GLY A 97 4.90 -15.43 66.26
C GLY A 97 3.89 -15.85 65.18
N GLN A 98 3.10 -16.93 65.28
CA GLN A 98 2.98 -18.06 66.23
C GLN A 98 2.59 -19.33 65.42
N GLY A 99 2.90 -20.54 65.89
CA GLY A 99 2.36 -21.81 65.33
C GLY A 99 1.29 -22.43 66.23
N PRO A 100 0.92 -23.72 66.08
CA PRO A 100 1.23 -24.63 64.97
C PRO A 100 0.00 -25.44 64.46
N PHE A 101 0.13 -26.11 63.30
CA PHE A 101 -0.59 -27.36 63.03
C PHE A 101 0.36 -28.32 62.29
N GLN A 102 0.80 -29.38 62.98
CA GLN A 102 1.46 -30.51 62.34
C GLN A 102 0.39 -31.51 61.88
N LEU A 103 0.50 -31.95 60.64
CA LEU A 103 -0.09 -33.22 60.20
C LEU A 103 1.00 -33.98 59.44
N ASP A 104 1.30 -35.18 59.94
CA ASP A 104 2.41 -36.01 59.53
C ASP A 104 2.15 -36.60 58.13
N ARG A 105 3.14 -36.54 57.24
CA ARG A 105 3.01 -36.96 55.84
C ARG A 105 4.11 -37.97 55.47
N LYS A 106 4.01 -39.16 56.04
CA LYS A 106 4.75 -40.37 55.62
C LYS A 106 3.92 -41.30 54.73
N GLU A 107 3.29 -40.75 53.70
CA GLU A 107 2.56 -41.57 52.72
C GLU A 107 2.43 -40.86 51.35
N THR A 108 3.56 -40.56 50.69
CA THR A 108 3.55 -40.17 49.26
C THR A 108 4.91 -40.40 48.58
N MET A 109 5.15 -41.63 48.11
CA MET A 109 6.18 -41.92 47.08
C MET A 109 5.58 -42.79 45.96
N ALA A 110 4.44 -42.35 45.43
CA ALA A 110 3.71 -43.00 44.33
C ALA A 110 3.03 -41.96 43.40
N ALA A 111 3.58 -40.75 43.31
CA ALA A 111 3.05 -39.66 42.48
C ALA A 111 4.20 -38.81 41.95
N LEU A 112 4.88 -39.28 40.89
CA LEU A 112 5.91 -38.53 40.15
C LEU A 112 6.23 -39.16 38.77
N GLU A 113 5.20 -39.63 38.05
CA GLU A 113 5.24 -39.84 36.60
C GLU A 113 4.00 -39.20 35.95
N ASP A 114 3.68 -37.96 36.35
CA ASP A 114 2.78 -37.09 35.57
C ASP A 114 3.51 -36.68 34.28
N PHE A 115 3.49 -37.57 33.29
CA PHE A 115 3.83 -37.21 31.92
C PHE A 115 2.90 -36.07 31.49
N PRO A 116 3.41 -34.93 30.99
CA PRO A 116 2.56 -33.83 30.55
C PRO A 116 1.62 -34.36 29.48
N ALA A 117 0.32 -34.07 29.66
CA ALA A 117 -0.71 -34.59 28.78
C ALA A 117 -0.40 -34.24 27.31
N ILE A 118 -0.42 -35.27 26.44
CA ILE A 118 0.03 -35.13 25.05
C ILE A 118 -1.03 -34.37 24.25
N PRO A 119 -0.66 -33.37 23.42
CA PRO A 119 -1.62 -32.62 22.62
C PRO A 119 -2.34 -33.52 21.61
N LYS A 120 -3.65 -33.30 21.45
CA LYS A 120 -4.49 -34.17 20.61
C LYS A 120 -4.36 -33.77 19.14
N TYR A 121 -3.89 -34.69 18.28
CA TYR A 121 -4.01 -34.53 16.83
C TYR A 121 -5.47 -34.57 16.38
N PHE A 122 -5.85 -33.63 15.52
CA PHE A 122 -7.17 -33.52 14.92
C PHE A 122 -7.04 -33.11 13.44
N GLU A 123 -7.92 -33.63 12.59
CA GLU A 123 -8.04 -33.22 11.20
C GLU A 123 -9.51 -32.93 10.91
N SER A 124 -9.81 -31.75 10.37
CA SER A 124 -11.20 -31.33 10.12
C SER A 124 -11.68 -31.71 8.73
N ALA A 125 -13.00 -31.59 8.48
CA ALA A 125 -13.59 -31.84 7.15
C ALA A 125 -13.09 -30.87 6.06
N LEU A 126 -12.39 -29.79 6.43
CA LEU A 126 -11.69 -28.89 5.49
C LEU A 126 -10.25 -29.35 5.16
N HIS A 127 -9.84 -30.54 5.63
CA HIS A 127 -8.49 -31.10 5.55
C HIS A 127 -7.39 -30.22 6.18
N GLU A 128 -7.75 -29.41 7.17
CA GLU A 128 -6.76 -28.78 8.04
C GLU A 128 -6.37 -29.71 9.19
N ARG A 129 -5.08 -29.73 9.51
CA ARG A 129 -4.47 -30.60 10.51
C ARG A 129 -4.01 -29.75 11.69
N TYR A 130 -4.36 -30.18 12.89
CA TYR A 130 -4.17 -29.43 14.11
C TYR A 130 -3.55 -30.30 15.22
N LEU A 131 -2.78 -29.66 16.09
CA LEU A 131 -2.58 -30.14 17.46
C LEU A 131 -3.38 -29.26 18.42
N LEU A 132 -4.16 -29.88 19.29
CA LEU A 132 -5.01 -29.22 20.27
C LEU A 132 -4.38 -29.37 21.66
N TYR A 133 -3.84 -28.25 22.17
CA TYR A 133 -3.40 -28.10 23.54
C TYR A 133 -4.58 -27.61 24.36
N ARG A 134 -5.08 -28.45 25.28
CA ARG A 134 -6.26 -28.14 26.09
C ARG A 134 -5.92 -27.97 27.57
N GLN A 135 -6.26 -26.80 28.12
CA GLN A 135 -5.97 -26.48 29.51
C GLN A 135 -6.78 -27.35 30.48
N GLU A 136 -8.03 -27.69 30.13
CA GLU A 136 -8.89 -28.62 30.87
C GLU A 136 -8.26 -30.00 31.11
N ASN A 137 -7.33 -30.43 30.24
CA ASN A 137 -6.67 -31.73 30.32
C ASN A 137 -5.24 -31.65 30.90
N GLY A 138 -4.84 -30.49 31.47
CA GLY A 138 -3.46 -30.25 31.89
C GLY A 138 -2.45 -30.11 30.75
N CYS A 139 -2.92 -30.01 29.50
CA CYS A 139 -2.10 -29.89 28.28
C CYS A 139 -2.02 -28.42 27.83
N SER A 140 -1.52 -27.52 28.68
CA SER A 140 -1.30 -26.12 28.30
C SER A 140 -0.12 -25.98 27.33
N HIS A 141 -0.22 -25.04 26.38
CA HIS A 141 0.90 -24.69 25.51
C HIS A 141 1.84 -23.72 26.25
N PRO A 142 3.18 -23.91 26.20
CA PRO A 142 4.12 -23.09 26.99
C PRO A 142 4.08 -21.60 26.63
N LEU A 143 3.69 -21.24 25.40
CA LEU A 143 3.54 -19.84 24.98
C LEU A 143 2.13 -19.28 25.20
N TRP A 144 1.21 -20.07 25.77
CA TRP A 144 -0.19 -19.67 25.97
C TRP A 144 -0.82 -20.22 27.26
N PRO A 145 -0.65 -19.54 28.41
CA PRO A 145 -1.20 -19.97 29.69
C PRO A 145 -2.69 -19.60 29.90
N TRP A 146 -3.30 -18.88 28.95
CA TRP A 146 -4.60 -18.20 29.12
C TRP A 146 -5.83 -19.04 28.69
N GLY A 147 -5.61 -20.22 28.14
CA GLY A 147 -6.65 -21.07 27.58
C GLY A 147 -6.08 -22.12 26.63
N ASP A 148 -6.92 -22.64 25.75
CA ASP A 148 -6.54 -23.64 24.74
C ASP A 148 -5.68 -23.03 23.61
N ALA A 149 -4.71 -23.79 23.10
CA ALA A 149 -3.96 -23.42 21.90
C ALA A 149 -4.19 -24.40 20.74
N ILE A 150 -4.51 -23.84 19.58
CA ILE A 150 -4.76 -24.56 18.33
C ILE A 150 -3.54 -24.38 17.43
N ILE A 151 -2.77 -25.44 17.21
CA ILE A 151 -1.54 -25.37 16.40
C ILE A 151 -1.81 -25.92 15.00
N VAL A 152 -1.81 -25.06 13.99
CA VAL A 152 -2.06 -25.41 12.59
C VAL A 152 -0.79 -25.99 11.97
N LEU A 153 -0.85 -27.24 11.49
CA LEU A 153 0.30 -27.96 10.94
C LEU A 153 0.51 -27.64 9.45
N THR A 154 1.50 -26.82 9.15
CA THR A 154 1.73 -26.27 7.80
C THR A 154 3.08 -26.71 7.24
N SER A 155 3.06 -27.42 6.11
CA SER A 155 4.25 -27.56 5.27
C SER A 155 4.56 -26.22 4.61
N VAL A 156 5.84 -25.84 4.63
CA VAL A 156 6.36 -24.64 3.96
C VAL A 156 7.10 -24.97 2.68
N ALA A 157 7.01 -26.20 2.17
CA ALA A 157 7.47 -26.52 0.82
C ALA A 157 6.69 -25.68 -0.21
N GLN A 158 7.35 -25.20 -1.26
CA GLN A 158 6.71 -24.24 -2.19
C GLN A 158 5.48 -24.84 -2.87
N GLU A 159 5.53 -26.11 -3.26
CA GLU A 159 4.43 -26.83 -3.90
C GLU A 159 3.22 -26.96 -2.98
N ASP A 160 3.44 -27.26 -1.70
CA ASP A 160 2.39 -27.35 -0.68
C ASP A 160 1.76 -25.99 -0.38
N VAL A 161 2.57 -24.92 -0.33
CA VAL A 161 2.08 -23.54 -0.16
C VAL A 161 1.24 -23.12 -1.36
N ASP A 162 1.69 -23.40 -2.59
CA ASP A 162 0.94 -23.07 -3.81
C ASP A 162 -0.36 -23.90 -3.91
N LYS A 163 -0.35 -25.16 -3.47
CA LYS A 163 -1.53 -26.03 -3.32
C LYS A 163 -2.51 -25.48 -2.28
N LYS A 164 -2.05 -25.14 -1.07
CA LYS A 164 -2.86 -24.54 0.00
C LYS A 164 -3.48 -23.21 -0.44
N ILE A 165 -2.71 -22.31 -1.06
CA ILE A 165 -3.24 -21.01 -1.55
C ILE A 165 -4.34 -21.21 -2.61
N LYS A 166 -4.22 -22.19 -3.51
CA LYS A 166 -5.30 -22.52 -4.46
C LYS A 166 -6.55 -23.01 -3.72
N MET A 167 -6.39 -23.94 -2.78
CA MET A 167 -7.49 -24.49 -1.97
C MET A 167 -8.22 -23.42 -1.15
N TYR A 168 -7.49 -22.47 -0.57
CA TYR A 168 -8.08 -21.40 0.25
C TYR A 168 -8.89 -20.40 -0.57
N LYS A 169 -8.54 -20.19 -1.85
CA LYS A 169 -9.32 -19.35 -2.76
C LYS A 169 -10.63 -20.00 -3.22
N THR A 170 -10.74 -21.32 -3.13
CA THR A 170 -11.95 -22.07 -3.49
C THR A 170 -12.84 -22.39 -2.28
N ARG A 171 -12.43 -22.04 -1.05
CA ARG A 171 -13.28 -22.21 0.14
C ARG A 171 -14.42 -21.18 0.11
N SER A 172 -15.66 -21.67 0.02
CA SER A 172 -16.84 -20.85 0.27
C SER A 172 -16.98 -20.54 1.75
N LEU A 173 -17.52 -19.36 2.07
CA LEU A 173 -17.93 -19.01 3.43
C LEU A 173 -19.34 -19.58 3.69
N PRO A 174 -19.63 -20.06 4.91
CA PRO A 174 -20.95 -20.60 5.27
C PRO A 174 -21.97 -19.47 5.51
N SER A 175 -22.26 -18.67 4.48
CA SER A 175 -23.11 -17.47 4.56
C SER A 175 -24.57 -17.72 4.95
N THR A 176 -25.02 -18.97 4.89
CA THR A 176 -26.36 -19.40 5.31
C THR A 176 -26.40 -19.98 6.72
N ALA A 177 -25.24 -20.22 7.35
CA ALA A 177 -25.18 -20.82 8.68
C ALA A 177 -25.62 -19.83 9.76
N ARG A 178 -26.47 -20.31 10.65
CA ARG A 178 -27.08 -19.58 11.76
C ARG A 178 -26.45 -19.95 13.10
N THR A 179 -26.00 -21.20 13.25
CA THR A 179 -25.46 -21.73 14.50
C THR A 179 -23.95 -22.04 14.40
N VAL A 180 -23.29 -22.10 15.56
CA VAL A 180 -21.90 -22.58 15.69
C VAL A 180 -21.77 -24.01 15.15
N GLU A 181 -22.72 -24.88 15.49
CA GLU A 181 -22.75 -26.29 15.07
C GLU A 181 -22.84 -26.45 13.55
N GLU A 182 -23.63 -25.63 12.85
CA GLU A 182 -23.70 -25.64 11.38
C GLU A 182 -22.36 -25.27 10.73
N ILE A 183 -21.59 -24.35 11.34
CA ILE A 183 -20.27 -23.95 10.88
C ILE A 183 -19.23 -25.04 11.19
N GLU A 184 -19.31 -25.67 12.35
CA GLU A 184 -18.42 -26.78 12.74
C GLU A 184 -18.65 -28.05 11.90
N ASN A 185 -19.91 -28.34 11.54
CA ASN A 185 -20.27 -29.45 10.64
C ASN A 185 -19.71 -29.27 9.21
N ILE A 186 -19.42 -28.04 8.79
CA ILE A 186 -18.71 -27.74 7.52
C ILE A 186 -17.19 -27.96 7.65
N GLY A 187 -16.68 -28.16 8.86
CA GLY A 187 -15.28 -28.46 9.16
C GLY A 187 -14.44 -27.26 9.58
N PHE A 188 -15.07 -26.12 9.89
CA PHE A 188 -14.40 -25.03 10.60
C PHE A 188 -14.30 -25.35 12.10
N LEU A 189 -13.33 -24.80 12.81
CA LEU A 189 -13.15 -24.98 14.25
C LEU A 189 -13.31 -23.64 14.99
N GLN A 190 -14.09 -23.61 16.07
CA GLN A 190 -14.34 -22.39 16.82
C GLN A 190 -13.11 -21.98 17.67
N LEU A 191 -12.66 -20.74 17.48
CA LEU A 191 -11.67 -20.06 18.31
C LEU A 191 -12.44 -19.16 19.32
N LYS A 192 -12.61 -19.67 20.54
CA LYS A 192 -13.34 -19.03 21.65
C LYS A 192 -12.47 -18.00 22.40
N PRO A 193 -13.06 -17.08 23.20
CA PRO A 193 -12.29 -16.26 24.13
C PRO A 193 -11.39 -17.10 25.03
N GLY A 194 -10.14 -16.70 25.15
CA GLY A 194 -9.09 -17.45 25.85
C GLY A 194 -8.24 -18.32 24.92
N ASN A 195 -8.72 -18.64 23.71
CA ASN A 195 -7.96 -19.47 22.77
C ASN A 195 -6.95 -18.66 21.94
N ALA A 196 -5.83 -19.30 21.59
CA ALA A 196 -4.88 -18.83 20.58
C ALA A 196 -4.71 -19.81 19.41
N VAL A 197 -4.26 -19.26 18.27
CA VAL A 197 -3.83 -20.01 17.09
C VAL A 197 -2.37 -19.76 16.77
N PHE A 198 -1.62 -20.85 16.61
CA PHE A 198 -0.22 -20.86 16.20
C PHE A 198 -0.04 -21.64 14.90
N ILE A 199 1.11 -21.51 14.25
CA ILE A 199 1.56 -22.44 13.20
C ILE A 199 2.81 -23.20 13.67
N ARG A 200 2.78 -24.52 13.47
CA ARG A 200 3.95 -25.40 13.49
C ARG A 200 4.35 -25.74 12.06
N ILE A 201 5.63 -25.56 11.74
CA ILE A 201 6.18 -26.05 10.47
C ILE A 201 6.39 -27.56 10.60
N VAL A 202 5.91 -28.30 9.60
CA VAL A 202 6.00 -29.77 9.52
C VAL A 202 6.63 -30.19 8.19
N GLU A 203 7.27 -31.36 8.15
CA GLU A 203 8.01 -31.84 6.97
C GLU A 203 7.10 -32.17 5.77
N GLY A 204 5.81 -32.46 6.02
CA GLY A 204 4.83 -32.74 4.97
C GLY A 204 3.45 -33.13 5.50
N GLU A 205 2.62 -33.71 4.63
CA GLU A 205 1.22 -34.07 4.94
C GLU A 205 1.09 -35.25 5.93
N ARG A 206 2.11 -36.09 6.07
CA ARG A 206 2.12 -37.24 7.01
C ARG A 206 2.66 -36.89 8.40
N ASP A 207 3.42 -35.82 8.51
CA ASP A 207 3.98 -35.36 9.77
C ASP A 207 2.86 -34.75 10.63
N ARG A 208 2.63 -35.36 11.81
CA ARG A 208 1.62 -34.96 12.79
C ARG A 208 2.11 -33.87 13.74
N GLY A 209 3.37 -33.43 13.61
CA GLY A 209 3.99 -32.38 14.39
C GLY A 209 4.22 -32.69 15.87
N LEU A 210 3.92 -33.91 16.34
CA LEU A 210 3.96 -34.27 17.78
C LEU A 210 5.37 -34.12 18.38
N ASP A 211 6.41 -34.40 17.59
CA ASP A 211 7.82 -34.29 18.01
C ASP A 211 8.39 -32.86 17.87
N GLY A 212 7.59 -31.91 17.37
CA GLY A 212 8.01 -30.52 17.19
C GLY A 212 8.04 -29.72 18.49
N ASN A 213 9.03 -28.83 18.63
CA ASN A 213 9.16 -27.97 19.82
C ASN A 213 8.02 -26.93 19.88
N PRO A 214 7.14 -26.93 20.91
CA PRO A 214 6.10 -25.93 21.05
C PRO A 214 6.60 -24.50 21.28
N GLU A 215 7.82 -24.30 21.79
CA GLU A 215 8.41 -22.96 21.92
C GLU A 215 8.82 -22.36 20.55
N ALA A 216 8.86 -23.17 19.49
CA ALA A 216 9.14 -22.73 18.13
C ALA A 216 7.86 -22.44 17.31
N ASP A 217 6.67 -22.68 17.88
CA ASP A 217 5.39 -22.39 17.24
C ASP A 217 5.17 -20.87 17.14
N ASP A 218 4.80 -20.39 15.95
CA ASP A 218 4.61 -18.96 15.73
C ASP A 218 3.14 -18.55 15.90
N LEU A 219 2.90 -17.60 16.82
CA LEU A 219 1.57 -17.05 17.10
C LEU A 219 1.02 -16.28 15.89
N GLN A 220 -0.15 -16.72 15.41
CA GLN A 220 -0.85 -16.09 14.29
C GLN A 220 -2.07 -15.27 14.73
N GLY A 221 -2.62 -15.53 15.92
CA GLY A 221 -3.77 -14.79 16.47
C GLY A 221 -4.31 -15.38 17.77
N TRP A 222 -5.24 -14.67 18.41
CA TRP A 222 -5.96 -15.10 19.62
C TRP A 222 -7.28 -14.35 19.76
N VAL A 223 -8.15 -14.86 20.64
CA VAL A 223 -9.44 -14.22 20.98
C VAL A 223 -9.49 -14.00 22.49
N THR A 224 -10.05 -12.87 22.89
CA THR A 224 -10.31 -12.53 24.30
C THR A 224 -11.58 -11.72 24.42
N ASP A 225 -12.15 -11.70 25.62
CA ASP A 225 -13.26 -10.86 26.02
C ASP A 225 -12.96 -10.22 27.40
N GLU A 226 -13.96 -9.59 28.01
CA GLU A 226 -13.88 -9.05 29.36
C GLU A 226 -13.54 -10.13 30.40
N GLY A 227 -14.22 -11.29 30.33
CA GLY A 227 -14.06 -12.37 31.31
C GLY A 227 -12.64 -12.92 31.37
N VAL A 228 -12.03 -13.18 30.21
CA VAL A 228 -10.64 -13.63 30.09
C VAL A 228 -9.65 -12.56 30.59
N LEU A 229 -9.90 -11.28 30.31
CA LEU A 229 -9.03 -10.20 30.80
C LEU A 229 -9.16 -9.98 32.31
N GLN A 230 -10.35 -10.21 32.91
CA GLN A 230 -10.54 -10.22 34.36
C GLN A 230 -9.85 -11.43 35.02
N GLN A 231 -10.06 -12.63 34.48
CA GLN A 231 -9.48 -13.88 35.00
C GLN A 231 -7.94 -13.88 34.96
N SER A 232 -7.34 -13.27 33.94
CA SER A 232 -5.89 -13.07 33.83
C SER A 232 -5.34 -11.92 34.69
N GLY A 233 -6.20 -11.18 35.40
CA GLY A 233 -5.80 -10.01 36.21
C GLY A 233 -5.31 -8.81 35.39
N ILE A 234 -5.48 -8.84 34.07
CA ILE A 234 -5.07 -7.77 33.15
C ILE A 234 -6.07 -6.60 33.21
N LEU A 235 -7.36 -6.90 33.31
CA LEU A 235 -8.43 -5.94 33.48
C LEU A 235 -8.71 -5.74 34.97
N GLY A 236 -8.16 -4.67 35.54
CA GLY A 236 -8.63 -4.15 36.82
C GLY A 236 -10.02 -3.51 36.68
N GLY A 237 -10.66 -3.16 37.80
CA GLY A 237 -11.96 -2.46 37.86
C GLY A 237 -11.94 -1.00 37.36
N GLY A 238 -11.16 -0.70 36.31
CA GLY A 238 -10.88 0.62 35.79
C GLY A 238 -11.98 1.22 34.89
N GLY A 239 -13.19 0.67 34.87
CA GLY A 239 -14.36 1.26 34.23
C GLY A 239 -14.35 1.29 32.69
N VAL A 240 -13.46 0.54 32.02
CA VAL A 240 -13.29 0.64 30.55
C VAL A 240 -14.45 0.01 29.76
N MET A 241 -15.09 -1.02 30.31
CA MET A 241 -16.24 -1.67 29.68
C MET A 241 -17.48 -0.79 29.74
N GLU A 242 -17.68 -0.11 30.87
CA GLU A 242 -18.71 0.91 31.08
C GLU A 242 -18.48 2.12 30.17
N ARG A 243 -17.22 2.57 30.02
CA ARG A 243 -16.85 3.58 29.00
C ARG A 243 -17.14 3.10 27.58
N MET A 244 -16.91 1.83 27.27
CA MET A 244 -17.16 1.25 25.95
C MET A 244 -18.65 1.10 25.63
N ASP A 245 -19.48 0.71 26.61
CA ASP A 245 -20.94 0.67 26.45
C ASP A 245 -21.52 2.07 26.26
N ALA A 246 -21.14 3.02 27.12
CA ALA A 246 -21.55 4.42 26.99
C ALA A 246 -21.14 5.03 25.64
N LEU A 247 -19.90 4.78 25.20
CA LEU A 247 -19.40 5.17 23.88
C LEU A 247 -20.20 4.50 22.75
N SER A 248 -20.54 3.22 22.84
CA SER A 248 -21.36 2.55 21.83
C SER A 248 -22.74 3.20 21.70
N GLN A 249 -23.40 3.50 22.82
CA GLN A 249 -24.69 4.21 22.80
C GLN A 249 -24.55 5.61 22.21
N GLU A 250 -23.46 6.33 22.51
CA GLU A 250 -23.16 7.64 21.93
C GLU A 250 -22.93 7.56 20.41
N MET A 251 -22.15 6.59 19.93
CA MET A 251 -21.87 6.37 18.51
C MET A 251 -23.13 6.05 17.70
N LEU A 252 -24.03 5.25 18.27
CA LEU A 252 -25.34 4.94 17.70
C LEU A 252 -26.23 6.20 17.68
N GLY A 253 -26.29 6.89 18.81
CA GLY A 253 -27.18 8.03 19.06
C GLY A 253 -28.65 7.63 19.21
N PRO A 254 -29.56 8.62 19.29
CA PRO A 254 -30.99 8.39 19.49
C PRO A 254 -31.62 7.54 18.38
N VAL A 255 -32.50 6.62 18.77
CA VAL A 255 -33.12 5.59 17.90
C VAL A 255 -33.85 6.23 16.71
N GLU A 256 -34.61 7.29 16.97
CA GLU A 256 -35.40 8.04 15.98
C GLU A 256 -34.55 8.80 14.95
N GLN A 257 -33.23 8.89 15.16
CA GLN A 257 -32.28 9.50 14.23
C GLN A 257 -31.44 8.47 13.46
N ARG A 258 -31.63 7.16 13.68
CA ARG A 258 -30.87 6.09 13.00
C ARG A 258 -31.51 5.77 11.65
N SER A 259 -30.73 5.49 10.61
CA SER A 259 -31.27 5.10 9.29
C SER A 259 -30.43 4.09 8.49
N GLU A 260 -31.12 3.26 7.71
CA GLU A 260 -30.56 2.24 6.81
C GLU A 260 -29.51 2.76 5.83
N SER A 261 -29.62 3.99 5.32
CA SER A 261 -28.59 4.61 4.47
C SER A 261 -27.55 5.39 5.31
N PRO A 262 -26.26 5.41 4.89
CA PRO A 262 -25.28 6.32 5.49
C PRO A 262 -25.62 7.78 5.18
N PRO A 263 -25.09 8.76 5.95
CA PRO A 263 -25.44 10.16 5.76
C PRO A 263 -24.99 10.68 4.38
N SER A 264 -25.74 11.61 3.80
CA SER A 264 -25.41 12.18 2.50
C SER A 264 -25.41 13.71 2.51
N ALA A 265 -24.54 14.32 1.71
CA ALA A 265 -24.50 15.78 1.54
C ALA A 265 -25.79 16.33 0.90
N ALA A 266 -26.49 15.53 0.09
CA ALA A 266 -27.79 15.89 -0.48
C ALA A 266 -28.85 16.06 0.60
N ASN A 267 -28.82 15.22 1.64
CA ASN A 267 -29.81 15.19 2.71
C ASN A 267 -29.40 16.04 3.93
N LYS A 268 -28.58 17.09 3.74
CA LYS A 268 -28.05 17.93 4.85
C LYS A 268 -27.34 17.10 5.96
N TYR A 269 -26.70 15.99 5.59
CA TYR A 269 -26.07 15.03 6.50
C TYR A 269 -27.04 14.33 7.48
N THR A 270 -28.34 14.23 7.14
CA THR A 270 -29.23 13.28 7.81
C THR A 270 -28.98 11.85 7.33
N GLY A 271 -29.32 10.91 8.20
CA GLY A 271 -29.12 9.47 8.02
C GLY A 271 -28.05 8.87 8.93
N GLY A 272 -27.73 7.60 8.70
CA GLY A 272 -26.71 6.84 9.43
C GLY A 272 -26.91 6.77 10.95
N ILE A 273 -25.82 6.54 11.66
CA ILE A 273 -25.70 6.67 13.13
C ILE A 273 -25.01 8.00 13.53
N ALA A 274 -25.01 8.35 14.81
CA ALA A 274 -24.46 9.63 15.29
C ALA A 274 -22.97 9.82 14.94
N LEU A 275 -22.14 8.78 15.05
CA LEU A 275 -20.74 8.80 14.58
C LEU A 275 -20.66 9.23 13.11
N GLU A 276 -21.42 8.59 12.23
CA GLU A 276 -21.38 8.85 10.79
C GLU A 276 -21.80 10.30 10.49
N ARG A 277 -22.80 10.81 11.22
CA ARG A 277 -23.23 12.22 11.10
C ARG A 277 -22.15 13.20 11.55
N GLU A 278 -21.43 12.92 12.63
CA GLU A 278 -20.28 13.75 13.05
C GLU A 278 -19.20 13.76 11.95
N LEU A 279 -18.80 12.58 11.46
CA LEU A 279 -17.81 12.42 10.41
C LEU A 279 -18.19 13.16 9.11
N HIS A 280 -19.47 13.13 8.74
CA HIS A 280 -19.98 13.80 7.54
C HIS A 280 -20.04 15.32 7.64
N ARG A 281 -20.21 15.90 8.84
CA ARG A 281 -20.12 17.36 9.07
C ARG A 281 -18.71 17.88 8.80
N LEU A 282 -17.70 17.12 9.24
CA LEU A 282 -16.28 17.46 9.12
C LEU A 282 -15.75 17.18 7.71
N ASN A 283 -16.21 16.10 7.09
CA ASN A 283 -15.72 15.62 5.81
C ASN A 283 -16.87 15.10 4.94
N SER A 284 -17.14 15.76 3.82
CA SER A 284 -18.22 15.37 2.89
C SER A 284 -18.07 13.98 2.26
N ARG A 285 -16.91 13.32 2.41
CA ARG A 285 -16.63 11.92 2.06
C ARG A 285 -15.74 11.27 3.12
N PRO A 286 -16.31 10.81 4.26
CA PRO A 286 -15.53 10.24 5.35
C PRO A 286 -15.23 8.75 5.16
N SER A 287 -15.98 8.08 4.29
CA SER A 287 -15.74 6.70 3.89
C SER A 287 -14.44 6.55 3.10
N ASN A 288 -13.75 5.43 3.31
CA ASN A 288 -12.52 5.10 2.59
C ASN A 288 -12.79 4.26 1.33
N ARG A 289 -11.76 3.60 0.78
CA ARG A 289 -11.88 2.79 -0.46
C ARG A 289 -12.29 1.34 -0.24
N GLN A 290 -12.39 0.86 1.01
CA GLN A 290 -12.87 -0.49 1.29
C GLN A 290 -14.40 -0.54 1.18
N GLY A 291 -15.12 0.38 1.84
CA GLY A 291 -16.60 0.36 1.89
C GLY A 291 -17.23 1.73 2.17
N ALA A 292 -18.54 1.82 1.94
CA ALA A 292 -19.33 3.04 2.16
C ALA A 292 -19.42 3.42 3.65
N ARG A 293 -19.34 2.43 4.54
CA ARG A 293 -19.36 2.57 6.01
C ARG A 293 -18.05 2.17 6.69
N CYS A 294 -16.93 2.28 5.97
CA CYS A 294 -15.58 2.05 6.49
C CYS A 294 -14.88 3.40 6.74
N TYR A 295 -14.72 3.77 8.01
CA TYR A 295 -14.26 5.10 8.43
C TYR A 295 -12.88 5.04 9.09
N SER A 296 -11.84 5.47 8.38
CA SER A 296 -10.49 5.55 8.95
C SER A 296 -10.39 6.71 9.95
N LEU A 297 -9.85 6.42 11.15
CA LEU A 297 -9.72 7.33 12.30
C LEU A 297 -8.31 7.34 12.93
N GLY A 298 -7.37 6.51 12.44
CA GLY A 298 -5.96 6.58 12.83
C GLY A 298 -5.12 7.48 11.91
N TYR A 299 -3.83 7.19 11.79
CA TYR A 299 -2.96 7.72 10.73
C TYR A 299 -3.25 7.04 9.38
N THR A 300 -3.00 7.78 8.29
CA THR A 300 -3.23 7.32 6.91
C THR A 300 -2.06 7.69 6.00
N VAL A 301 -1.91 6.99 4.87
CA VAL A 301 -0.77 7.14 3.95
C VAL A 301 -1.22 7.36 2.50
N GLU A 302 -0.87 8.52 1.93
CA GLU A 302 -1.00 8.79 0.50
C GLU A 302 0.13 8.10 -0.29
N ARG A 303 0.05 6.78 -0.48
CA ARG A 303 1.14 5.98 -1.08
C ARG A 303 1.80 6.55 -2.34
N PRO A 304 1.08 7.12 -3.33
CA PRO A 304 1.72 7.68 -4.54
C PRO A 304 2.67 8.86 -4.27
N ARG A 305 2.58 9.47 -3.09
CA ARG A 305 3.40 10.61 -2.64
C ARG A 305 4.26 10.27 -1.40
N GLY A 306 4.04 9.08 -0.81
CA GLY A 306 4.63 8.69 0.47
C GLY A 306 4.22 9.57 1.66
N VAL A 307 3.10 10.28 1.60
CA VAL A 307 2.73 11.26 2.65
C VAL A 307 1.99 10.58 3.79
N VAL A 308 2.42 10.80 5.04
CA VAL A 308 1.81 10.29 6.28
C VAL A 308 1.12 11.42 7.02
N HIS A 309 -0.17 11.28 7.31
CA HIS A 309 -0.92 12.29 8.07
C HIS A 309 -2.04 11.65 8.90
N PRO A 310 -2.58 12.34 9.93
CA PRO A 310 -3.83 11.94 10.58
C PRO A 310 -4.93 11.71 9.54
N ALA A 311 -5.82 10.73 9.72
CA ALA A 311 -6.94 10.53 8.81
C ALA A 311 -7.72 11.84 8.66
N LYS A 312 -8.21 12.13 7.45
CA LYS A 312 -8.99 13.35 7.19
C LYS A 312 -10.19 13.52 8.13
N ASN A 313 -10.74 12.40 8.61
CA ASN A 313 -11.82 12.34 9.58
C ASN A 313 -11.42 12.82 10.99
N MET A 314 -10.12 12.90 11.30
CA MET A 314 -9.58 13.41 12.57
C MET A 314 -9.16 14.88 12.51
N GLN A 315 -9.46 15.57 11.40
CA GLN A 315 -9.30 17.01 11.32
C GLN A 315 -10.13 17.69 12.42
N GLN A 316 -9.55 18.66 13.11
CA GLN A 316 -10.22 19.44 14.14
C GLN A 316 -10.66 20.81 13.60
N ASP A 317 -11.90 21.21 13.85
CA ASP A 317 -12.27 22.62 13.70
C ASP A 317 -11.79 23.40 14.93
N VAL A 318 -11.03 24.48 14.70
CA VAL A 318 -10.51 25.36 15.75
C VAL A 318 -11.65 26.14 16.41
N MET A 319 -12.79 26.29 15.73
CA MET A 319 -13.97 27.01 16.19
C MET A 319 -14.97 26.13 16.97
N GLU A 320 -14.83 24.80 16.93
CA GLU A 320 -15.70 23.93 17.73
C GLU A 320 -15.37 24.05 19.23
N PRO A 321 -16.38 24.27 20.11
CA PRO A 321 -16.16 24.38 21.54
C PRO A 321 -15.54 23.10 22.08
N GLY A 322 -14.60 23.25 23.02
CA GLY A 322 -13.53 22.29 23.27
C GLY A 322 -13.87 20.95 23.93
N GLY A 323 -15.10 20.47 23.85
CA GLY A 323 -15.48 19.12 24.30
C GLY A 323 -14.73 18.03 23.53
N GLU A 324 -14.56 16.87 24.18
CA GLU A 324 -13.99 15.71 23.53
C GLU A 324 -15.01 15.10 22.54
N SER A 325 -14.58 14.85 21.31
CA SER A 325 -15.43 14.32 20.23
C SER A 325 -15.66 12.80 20.34
N ILE A 326 -16.71 12.27 19.70
CA ILE A 326 -16.95 10.82 19.65
C ILE A 326 -15.72 10.10 19.07
N ARG A 327 -15.09 10.71 18.05
CA ARG A 327 -13.86 10.20 17.41
C ARG A 327 -12.70 10.05 18.40
N SER A 328 -12.50 11.03 19.27
CA SER A 328 -11.42 11.05 20.28
C SER A 328 -11.66 10.01 21.36
N ARG A 329 -12.88 9.93 21.93
CA ARG A 329 -13.26 8.86 22.88
C ARG A 329 -13.12 7.48 22.26
N LEU A 330 -13.59 7.30 21.03
CA LEU A 330 -13.50 6.05 20.29
C LEU A 330 -12.06 5.60 20.11
N LEU A 331 -11.18 6.49 19.68
CA LEU A 331 -9.75 6.20 19.56
C LEU A 331 -9.15 5.81 20.91
N ASN A 332 -9.47 6.55 21.98
CA ASN A 332 -8.94 6.33 23.32
C ASN A 332 -9.37 4.98 23.88
N VAL A 333 -10.68 4.71 23.98
CA VAL A 333 -11.23 3.47 24.56
C VAL A 333 -10.83 2.23 23.75
N THR A 334 -10.87 2.28 22.42
CA THR A 334 -10.50 1.11 21.59
C THR A 334 -9.01 0.75 21.73
N THR A 335 -8.12 1.74 21.74
CA THR A 335 -6.69 1.50 21.94
C THR A 335 -6.32 1.21 23.40
N GLU A 336 -7.13 1.64 24.37
CA GLU A 336 -7.02 1.22 25.77
C GLU A 336 -7.27 -0.27 25.90
N TYR A 337 -8.45 -0.73 25.44
CA TYR A 337 -8.91 -2.10 25.58
C TYR A 337 -8.12 -3.07 24.69
N GLY A 338 -7.88 -2.71 23.42
CA GLY A 338 -7.00 -3.49 22.55
C GLY A 338 -5.58 -3.62 23.10
N GLY A 339 -5.04 -2.53 23.69
CA GLY A 339 -3.74 -2.54 24.36
C GLY A 339 -3.70 -3.40 25.63
N LEU A 340 -4.83 -3.64 26.29
CA LEU A 340 -4.96 -4.66 27.34
C LEU A 340 -4.99 -6.06 26.72
N ALA A 341 -5.78 -6.28 25.66
CA ALA A 341 -5.83 -7.55 24.93
C ALA A 341 -4.47 -7.97 24.33
N MET A 342 -3.60 -7.02 23.98
CA MET A 342 -2.21 -7.28 23.56
C MET A 342 -1.33 -7.88 24.65
N ARG A 343 -1.65 -7.70 25.93
CA ARG A 343 -0.86 -8.23 27.06
C ARG A 343 -0.97 -9.77 27.21
N LEU A 344 -1.92 -10.40 26.52
CA LEU A 344 -2.01 -11.85 26.44
C LEU A 344 -0.96 -12.46 25.50
N ALA A 345 -0.45 -11.71 24.52
CA ALA A 345 0.58 -12.20 23.60
C ALA A 345 1.90 -12.52 24.35
N PRO A 346 2.74 -13.45 23.84
CA PRO A 346 4.04 -13.75 24.42
C PRO A 346 4.87 -12.48 24.64
N GLN A 347 5.43 -12.33 25.84
CA GLN A 347 6.06 -11.08 26.29
C GLN A 347 7.17 -10.60 25.34
N ASP A 348 7.96 -11.53 24.78
CA ASP A 348 9.01 -11.22 23.81
C ASP A 348 8.46 -10.63 22.51
N ARG A 349 7.28 -11.08 22.06
CA ARG A 349 6.61 -10.53 20.87
C ARG A 349 6.06 -9.13 21.13
N ILE A 350 5.53 -8.87 22.34
CA ILE A 350 5.10 -7.54 22.78
C ILE A 350 6.31 -6.59 22.82
N ASN A 351 7.38 -6.99 23.51
CA ASN A 351 8.61 -6.21 23.66
C ASN A 351 9.23 -5.89 22.30
N LEU A 352 9.33 -6.88 21.41
CA LEU A 352 9.87 -6.69 20.07
C LEU A 352 9.04 -5.71 19.23
N LEU A 353 7.71 -5.75 19.32
CA LEU A 353 6.83 -4.81 18.61
C LEU A 353 6.99 -3.38 19.12
N GLU A 354 7.02 -3.18 20.44
CA GLU A 354 7.22 -1.85 21.05
C GLU A 354 8.63 -1.30 20.73
N GLN A 355 9.69 -2.08 20.98
CA GLN A 355 11.07 -1.66 20.70
C GLN A 355 11.28 -1.31 19.23
N TYR A 356 10.71 -2.10 18.31
CA TYR A 356 10.74 -1.78 16.88
C TYR A 356 9.96 -0.49 16.58
N GLY A 357 8.82 -0.29 17.23
CA GLY A 357 8.02 0.95 17.13
C GLY A 357 8.79 2.19 17.59
N LEU A 358 9.45 2.12 18.75
CA LEU A 358 10.29 3.18 19.33
C LEU A 358 11.45 3.51 18.38
N GLN A 359 12.21 2.49 17.97
CA GLN A 359 13.32 2.64 17.03
C GLN A 359 12.89 3.31 15.73
N ARG A 360 11.75 2.89 15.16
CA ARG A 360 11.24 3.40 13.89
C ARG A 360 10.53 4.75 14.03
N LYS A 361 10.44 5.31 15.23
CA LYS A 361 9.70 6.54 15.53
C LYS A 361 8.26 6.44 15.03
N VAL A 362 7.60 5.32 15.31
CA VAL A 362 6.18 5.12 15.00
C VAL A 362 5.36 6.16 15.78
N PRO A 363 4.44 6.91 15.12
CA PRO A 363 3.69 7.95 15.81
C PRO A 363 2.71 7.33 16.83
N PRO A 364 2.63 7.86 18.06
CA PRO A 364 1.73 7.32 19.09
C PRO A 364 0.27 7.53 18.69
N MET A 365 -0.59 6.54 18.94
CA MET A 365 -2.01 6.59 18.62
C MET A 365 -2.86 6.15 19.83
N GLY A 366 -3.81 7.00 20.21
CA GLY A 366 -4.78 6.77 21.29
C GLY A 366 -4.12 6.62 22.67
N HIS A 367 -4.73 5.78 23.50
CA HIS A 367 -4.35 5.51 24.87
C HIS A 367 -2.92 4.94 25.00
N ARG A 368 -2.28 5.19 26.14
CA ARG A 368 -0.93 4.71 26.47
C ARG A 368 -0.76 3.19 26.42
N ASN A 369 -1.82 2.40 26.56
CA ASN A 369 -1.76 0.93 26.43
C ASN A 369 -1.42 0.48 24.99
N ASN A 370 -1.69 1.29 23.97
CA ASN A 370 -1.11 1.08 22.64
C ASN A 370 0.37 1.50 22.65
N ARG A 371 1.24 0.55 23.01
CA ARG A 371 2.71 0.69 23.06
C ARG A 371 3.30 0.60 21.64
N LEU A 372 2.82 1.47 20.76
CA LEU A 372 3.18 1.57 19.33
C LEU A 372 2.83 0.34 18.47
N PHE A 373 1.90 -0.51 18.94
CA PHE A 373 1.42 -1.69 18.22
C PHE A 373 0.68 -1.31 16.92
N TRP A 374 -0.09 -0.22 16.95
CA TRP A 374 -0.90 0.25 15.82
C TRP A 374 -0.80 1.75 15.58
N THR A 375 -0.88 2.11 14.30
CA THR A 375 -1.07 3.50 13.82
C THR A 375 -2.38 3.70 13.07
N GLY A 376 -3.10 2.64 12.71
CA GLY A 376 -4.39 2.69 12.06
C GLY A 376 -5.51 2.30 13.03
N LEU A 377 -6.57 3.11 13.05
CA LEU A 377 -7.89 2.73 13.53
C LEU A 377 -8.87 2.90 12.36
N GLN A 378 -9.82 1.98 12.24
CA GLN A 378 -10.97 2.11 11.37
C GLN A 378 -12.24 1.65 12.08
N ALA A 379 -13.29 2.46 12.04
CA ALA A 379 -14.63 2.05 12.46
C ALA A 379 -15.40 1.50 11.25
N ASN A 380 -15.87 0.26 11.35
CA ASN A 380 -16.76 -0.36 10.37
C ASN A 380 -18.17 -0.41 10.97
N VAL A 381 -19.12 0.23 10.28
CA VAL A 381 -20.54 0.18 10.63
C VAL A 381 -21.25 -0.69 9.60
N SER A 382 -22.05 -1.65 10.06
CA SER A 382 -22.76 -2.59 9.20
C SER A 382 -24.12 -2.92 9.79
N ARG A 383 -25.13 -3.22 8.96
CA ARG A 383 -26.42 -3.73 9.43
C ARG A 383 -26.41 -5.26 9.46
N PRO A 384 -27.25 -5.91 10.29
CA PRO A 384 -27.62 -7.31 10.06
C PRO A 384 -28.28 -7.46 8.70
N VAL A 385 -28.25 -8.67 8.14
CA VAL A 385 -28.83 -8.97 6.83
C VAL A 385 -30.12 -9.76 6.94
N LEU A 386 -30.99 -9.62 5.94
CA LEU A 386 -32.20 -10.42 5.85
C LEU A 386 -31.87 -11.90 5.58
N SER A 387 -32.70 -12.79 6.12
CA SER A 387 -32.60 -14.23 5.95
C SER A 387 -32.59 -14.63 4.46
N GLY A 388 -31.42 -14.99 3.94
CA GLY A 388 -31.22 -15.40 2.54
C GLY A 388 -30.64 -14.32 1.63
N ASN A 389 -30.28 -13.13 2.14
CA ASN A 389 -29.64 -12.07 1.36
C ASN A 389 -28.18 -11.82 1.81
N SER A 390 -27.22 -12.54 1.22
CA SER A 390 -25.79 -12.42 1.57
C SER A 390 -25.13 -11.12 1.12
N ASP A 391 -25.70 -10.43 0.12
CA ASP A 391 -25.02 -9.36 -0.59
C ASP A 391 -25.09 -8.00 0.14
N GLU A 392 -25.96 -7.86 1.15
CA GLU A 392 -26.16 -6.62 1.91
C GLU A 392 -24.90 -6.16 2.66
N LEU A 393 -24.10 -7.06 3.25
CA LEU A 393 -22.85 -6.66 3.93
C LEU A 393 -21.83 -6.02 2.98
N LYS A 394 -21.81 -6.47 1.72
CA LYS A 394 -20.96 -5.91 0.66
C LYS A 394 -21.39 -4.49 0.26
N GLN A 395 -22.65 -4.12 0.47
CA GLN A 395 -23.13 -2.76 0.21
C GLN A 395 -22.60 -1.77 1.26
N ASP A 396 -22.64 -2.15 2.54
CA ASP A 396 -22.11 -1.36 3.66
C ASP A 396 -20.57 -1.31 3.65
N LEU A 397 -19.91 -2.48 3.67
CA LEU A 397 -18.46 -2.61 3.90
C LEU A 397 -17.63 -2.81 2.63
N GLY A 398 -18.25 -3.01 1.47
CA GLY A 398 -17.55 -3.24 0.21
C GLY A 398 -16.54 -4.38 0.32
N ARG A 399 -15.28 -4.11 -0.03
CA ARG A 399 -14.17 -5.06 0.12
C ARG A 399 -13.96 -5.53 1.56
N ALA A 400 -14.23 -4.70 2.57
CA ALA A 400 -14.08 -5.10 3.97
C ALA A 400 -15.15 -6.11 4.44
N GLY A 401 -16.22 -6.32 3.66
CA GLY A 401 -17.19 -7.41 3.84
C GLY A 401 -16.90 -8.67 3.01
N ASP A 402 -15.94 -8.61 2.09
CA ASP A 402 -15.52 -9.74 1.25
C ASP A 402 -14.38 -10.54 1.93
N ALA A 403 -14.09 -11.75 1.43
CA ALA A 403 -12.86 -12.46 1.80
C ALA A 403 -11.62 -11.75 1.21
N HIS A 404 -10.68 -11.32 2.05
CA HIS A 404 -9.49 -10.62 1.61
C HIS A 404 -8.28 -10.79 2.55
N PRO A 405 -7.05 -10.59 2.02
CA PRO A 405 -5.90 -10.18 2.81
C PRO A 405 -5.79 -8.64 2.83
N ASP A 406 -5.28 -8.09 3.93
CA ASP A 406 -4.81 -6.72 4.01
C ASP A 406 -3.31 -6.65 3.68
N ASN A 407 -3.02 -6.69 2.38
CA ASN A 407 -1.68 -6.64 1.75
C ASN A 407 -0.77 -5.45 2.13
N HIS A 408 -1.18 -4.62 3.09
CA HIS A 408 -0.53 -3.38 3.50
C HIS A 408 -0.30 -3.31 5.01
N ASP A 409 -0.75 -4.32 5.74
CA ASP A 409 -0.41 -4.51 7.14
C ASP A 409 1.06 -4.88 7.27
N GLN A 410 1.64 -4.50 8.40
CA GLN A 410 3.03 -4.75 8.72
C GLN A 410 3.21 -6.23 9.09
N ILE A 411 3.94 -6.95 8.25
CA ILE A 411 4.41 -8.32 8.53
C ILE A 411 5.00 -8.34 9.96
N GLY A 412 4.62 -9.32 10.78
CA GLY A 412 5.08 -9.46 12.17
C GLY A 412 4.20 -8.75 13.21
N SER A 413 3.39 -7.76 12.82
CA SER A 413 2.37 -7.14 13.68
C SER A 413 1.04 -7.89 13.62
N PHE A 414 0.11 -7.51 14.51
CA PHE A 414 -1.25 -8.04 14.58
C PHE A 414 -2.26 -6.93 14.32
N THR A 415 -3.29 -7.26 13.56
CA THR A 415 -4.52 -6.48 13.43
C THR A 415 -5.51 -6.99 14.48
N GLN A 416 -6.22 -6.08 15.15
CA GLN A 416 -7.25 -6.40 16.13
C GLN A 416 -8.61 -5.91 15.67
N ILE A 417 -9.63 -6.77 15.76
CA ILE A 417 -11.04 -6.41 15.64
C ILE A 417 -11.67 -6.43 17.02
N LEU A 418 -12.26 -5.31 17.43
CA LEU A 418 -13.03 -5.16 18.67
C LEU A 418 -14.51 -4.93 18.34
N VAL A 419 -15.38 -5.76 18.90
CA VAL A 419 -16.83 -5.65 18.72
C VAL A 419 -17.41 -4.65 19.72
N LEU A 420 -17.93 -3.54 19.22
CA LEU A 420 -18.35 -2.41 20.05
C LEU A 420 -19.85 -2.39 20.37
N SER A 421 -20.68 -3.10 19.63
CA SER A 421 -22.14 -3.08 19.79
C SER A 421 -22.71 -4.46 20.09
N LYS A 422 -23.75 -4.53 20.91
CA LYS A 422 -24.52 -5.74 21.20
C LYS A 422 -25.44 -6.09 20.02
N THR A 423 -25.36 -7.31 19.53
CA THR A 423 -26.37 -7.89 18.63
C THR A 423 -27.61 -8.28 19.45
N PRO A 424 -28.85 -7.98 19.01
CA PRO A 424 -30.06 -8.42 19.72
C PRO A 424 -30.17 -9.94 19.76
N ALA A 425 -30.70 -10.49 20.86
CA ALA A 425 -30.65 -11.93 21.15
C ALA A 425 -31.41 -12.81 20.13
N GLU A 426 -32.41 -12.25 19.46
CA GLU A 426 -33.18 -12.92 18.41
C GLU A 426 -32.45 -12.98 17.05
N TYR A 427 -31.38 -12.19 16.85
CA TYR A 427 -30.54 -12.24 15.64
C TYR A 427 -29.42 -13.28 15.83
N THR A 428 -28.95 -13.88 14.75
CA THR A 428 -27.72 -14.69 14.83
C THR A 428 -26.53 -13.78 15.17
N PRO A 429 -25.52 -14.26 15.90
CA PRO A 429 -24.29 -13.50 16.02
C PRO A 429 -23.63 -13.32 14.64
N ALA A 430 -22.75 -12.32 14.54
CA ALA A 430 -21.84 -12.21 13.41
C ALA A 430 -20.66 -13.16 13.62
N TYR A 431 -20.01 -13.59 12.54
CA TYR A 431 -18.92 -14.55 12.60
C TYR A 431 -17.69 -14.00 11.85
N PHE A 432 -16.51 -14.11 12.45
CA PHE A 432 -15.23 -13.79 11.81
C PHE A 432 -14.50 -15.07 11.42
N PHE A 433 -13.83 -15.10 10.27
CA PHE A 433 -13.17 -16.30 9.73
C PHE A 433 -11.70 -16.05 9.40
N LEU A 434 -10.83 -16.95 9.86
CA LEU A 434 -9.46 -17.11 9.37
C LEU A 434 -9.46 -18.28 8.38
N ILE A 435 -9.77 -17.96 7.12
CA ILE A 435 -10.12 -18.93 6.07
C ILE A 435 -8.95 -19.89 5.75
N GLU A 436 -7.71 -19.39 5.82
CA GLU A 436 -6.51 -20.22 5.64
C GLU A 436 -6.38 -21.31 6.71
N PHE A 437 -6.86 -21.06 7.92
CA PHE A 437 -6.70 -21.96 9.06
C PHE A 437 -7.93 -22.83 9.30
N GLY A 438 -9.03 -22.64 8.55
CA GLY A 438 -10.29 -23.30 8.86
C GLY A 438 -10.85 -22.90 10.24
N LEU A 439 -10.55 -21.70 10.73
CA LEU A 439 -11.01 -21.23 12.04
C LEU A 439 -12.06 -20.13 11.92
N PHE A 440 -12.95 -20.06 12.92
CA PHE A 440 -13.92 -18.97 13.05
C PHE A 440 -14.12 -18.54 14.50
N THR A 441 -14.65 -17.33 14.69
CA THR A 441 -14.94 -16.74 16.01
C THR A 441 -16.31 -16.08 15.98
N VAL A 442 -17.06 -16.26 17.07
CA VAL A 442 -18.35 -15.58 17.29
C VAL A 442 -18.07 -14.14 17.73
N MET A 443 -18.67 -13.17 17.06
CA MET A 443 -18.42 -11.74 17.28
C MET A 443 -19.46 -11.16 18.24
N GLU A 444 -19.27 -11.38 19.54
CA GLU A 444 -20.12 -10.84 20.59
C GLU A 444 -19.56 -9.52 21.14
N TYR A 445 -20.38 -8.74 21.84
CA TYR A 445 -19.96 -7.45 22.41
C TYR A 445 -18.75 -7.62 23.35
N GLY A 446 -17.71 -6.79 23.18
CA GLY A 446 -16.48 -6.87 23.95
C GLY A 446 -15.49 -7.94 23.50
N THR A 447 -15.85 -8.82 22.56
CA THR A 447 -14.90 -9.75 21.92
C THR A 447 -13.83 -8.96 21.16
N THR A 448 -12.56 -9.28 21.43
CA THR A 448 -11.38 -8.83 20.68
C THR A 448 -10.75 -10.01 19.96
N ILE A 449 -10.52 -9.88 18.66
CA ILE A 449 -9.90 -10.88 17.80
C ILE A 449 -8.59 -10.29 17.29
N ALA A 450 -7.45 -10.81 17.74
CA ALA A 450 -6.14 -10.44 17.23
C ALA A 450 -5.68 -11.47 16.19
N PHE A 451 -5.16 -11.02 15.05
CA PHE A 451 -4.72 -11.89 13.97
C PHE A 451 -3.73 -11.19 13.02
N SER A 452 -2.99 -11.96 12.22
CA SER A 452 -2.22 -11.41 11.09
C SER A 452 -3.15 -11.01 9.94
N GLY A 453 -3.36 -9.71 9.72
CA GLY A 453 -4.22 -9.19 8.63
C GLY A 453 -3.78 -9.58 7.21
N LEU A 454 -2.54 -10.06 7.06
CA LEU A 454 -2.00 -10.60 5.80
C LEU A 454 -2.58 -11.97 5.42
N ARG A 455 -3.24 -12.66 6.35
CA ARG A 455 -3.97 -13.92 6.11
C ARG A 455 -5.31 -13.63 5.42
N LEU A 456 -5.75 -14.54 4.56
CA LEU A 456 -7.09 -14.50 3.98
C LEU A 456 -8.13 -14.67 5.11
N HIS A 457 -8.88 -13.60 5.36
CA HIS A 457 -9.89 -13.53 6.39
C HIS A 457 -11.18 -12.91 5.84
N SER A 458 -12.28 -13.05 6.58
CA SER A 458 -13.57 -12.47 6.23
C SER A 458 -14.49 -12.35 7.44
N ARG A 459 -15.66 -11.73 7.22
CA ARG A 459 -16.72 -11.56 8.20
C ARG A 459 -18.07 -11.91 7.57
N ILE A 460 -18.87 -12.73 8.25
CA ILE A 460 -20.29 -12.96 7.96
C ILE A 460 -21.11 -12.07 8.91
N PRO A 461 -22.13 -11.36 8.42
CA PRO A 461 -22.95 -10.48 9.25
C PRO A 461 -23.90 -11.29 10.15
N SER A 462 -24.48 -10.62 11.16
CA SER A 462 -25.66 -11.14 11.85
C SER A 462 -26.83 -11.32 10.87
N ILE A 463 -27.58 -12.41 11.00
CA ILE A 463 -28.74 -12.72 10.17
C ILE A 463 -30.02 -12.51 10.99
N ALA A 464 -31.01 -11.86 10.40
CA ALA A 464 -32.30 -11.63 11.04
C ALA A 464 -33.15 -12.92 11.18
N PRO A 465 -34.06 -12.97 12.19
CA PRO A 465 -35.14 -13.95 12.21
C PRO A 465 -35.90 -13.98 10.87
N SER A 466 -36.40 -15.16 10.47
CA SER A 466 -37.25 -15.28 9.27
C SER A 466 -38.59 -14.54 9.38
N SER A 467 -39.00 -14.13 10.58
CA SER A 467 -40.16 -13.25 10.82
C SER A 467 -39.90 -11.77 10.51
N VAL A 468 -38.62 -11.34 10.43
CA VAL A 468 -38.24 -9.96 10.14
C VAL A 468 -38.16 -9.76 8.62
N GLN A 469 -39.12 -9.01 8.07
CA GLN A 469 -39.16 -8.70 6.63
C GLN A 469 -38.32 -7.47 6.24
N GLN A 470 -38.05 -6.58 7.19
CA GLN A 470 -37.18 -5.42 7.02
C GLN A 470 -36.37 -5.24 8.31
N ILE A 471 -35.05 -5.04 8.19
CA ILE A 471 -34.18 -4.79 9.34
C ILE A 471 -34.58 -3.46 9.99
N PRO A 472 -34.96 -3.43 11.29
CA PRO A 472 -35.24 -2.21 12.03
C PRO A 472 -34.14 -1.14 11.88
N SER A 473 -34.53 0.13 11.82
CA SER A 473 -33.59 1.23 11.52
C SER A 473 -32.51 1.43 12.59
N ASP A 474 -32.70 0.84 13.77
CA ASP A 474 -31.93 1.04 14.98
C ASP A 474 -30.90 -0.03 15.30
N ILE A 475 -30.95 -1.19 14.62
CA ILE A 475 -30.02 -2.31 14.81
C ILE A 475 -28.81 -2.17 13.88
N TYR A 476 -27.61 -2.17 14.46
CA TYR A 476 -26.33 -2.14 13.76
C TYR A 476 -25.33 -3.04 14.48
N SER A 477 -24.33 -3.46 13.71
CA SER A 477 -23.06 -3.96 14.24
C SER A 477 -21.94 -2.97 13.94
N ILE A 478 -21.30 -2.49 14.99
CA ILE A 478 -20.14 -1.60 14.98
C ILE A 478 -18.92 -2.41 15.43
N VAL A 479 -17.85 -2.38 14.62
CA VAL A 479 -16.55 -2.95 15.01
C VAL A 479 -15.43 -1.93 14.78
N ALA A 480 -14.48 -1.88 15.71
CA ALA A 480 -13.24 -1.13 15.56
C ALA A 480 -12.13 -2.07 15.08
N VAL A 481 -11.37 -1.64 14.08
CA VAL A 481 -10.24 -2.38 13.51
C VAL A 481 -8.96 -1.58 13.76
N LEU A 482 -8.10 -2.09 14.63
CA LEU A 482 -6.77 -1.56 14.92
C LEU A 482 -5.74 -2.30 14.07
N TYR A 483 -4.90 -1.57 13.32
CA TYR A 483 -3.94 -2.18 12.40
C TYR A 483 -2.66 -1.35 12.28
N GLN A 484 -1.58 -2.00 11.87
CA GLN A 484 -0.28 -1.35 11.64
C GLN A 484 0.06 -1.41 10.17
N THR A 485 0.18 -0.27 9.48
CA THR A 485 0.57 -0.29 8.06
C THR A 485 2.08 -0.33 7.90
N SER A 486 2.58 -1.06 6.90
CA SER A 486 4.02 -1.24 6.68
C SER A 486 4.77 0.04 6.32
N MET A 487 4.09 1.05 5.78
CA MET A 487 4.69 2.38 5.53
C MET A 487 4.80 3.21 6.81
N LEU A 488 3.84 3.12 7.74
CA LEU A 488 3.90 3.83 9.02
C LEU A 488 4.92 3.21 9.98
N ALA A 489 5.17 1.90 9.85
CA ALA A 489 6.27 1.19 10.50
C ALA A 489 7.67 1.57 9.95
N ASN A 490 7.75 2.34 8.85
CA ASN A 490 8.98 2.85 8.26
C ASN A 490 8.81 4.35 7.91
N ILE A 491 8.35 5.16 8.86
CA ILE A 491 8.00 6.57 8.64
C ILE A 491 9.17 7.44 8.16
N GLN A 492 10.41 6.98 8.31
CA GLN A 492 11.62 7.58 7.74
C GLN A 492 11.59 7.63 6.20
N ASP A 493 10.89 6.69 5.56
CA ASP A 493 10.68 6.66 4.10
C ASP A 493 9.48 7.53 3.65
N CYS A 494 8.80 8.18 4.60
CA CYS A 494 7.57 8.93 4.37
C CYS A 494 7.76 10.43 4.53
N ARG A 495 7.01 11.21 3.74
CA ARG A 495 6.88 12.66 3.89
C ARG A 495 5.85 12.96 4.97
N VAL A 496 6.23 13.77 5.95
CA VAL A 496 5.29 14.21 7.00
C VAL A 496 4.88 15.67 6.74
N PRO A 497 3.59 15.97 6.50
CA PRO A 497 3.10 17.33 6.36
C PRO A 497 2.98 17.94 7.76
N LEU A 498 3.70 19.04 7.97
CA LEU A 498 3.83 19.64 9.30
C LEU A 498 2.62 20.53 9.60
N CYS A 499 2.28 21.44 8.69
CA CYS A 499 1.13 22.35 8.79
C CYS A 499 0.61 22.75 7.40
N THR A 500 -0.57 23.38 7.30
CA THR A 500 -1.10 23.91 6.02
C THR A 500 -0.83 25.42 5.89
N HIS A 501 -0.22 25.84 4.76
CA HIS A 501 0.01 27.23 4.41
C HIS A 501 -1.10 27.77 3.50
N PRO A 502 -1.63 29.00 3.71
CA PRO A 502 -2.86 29.45 3.04
C PRO A 502 -2.72 29.66 1.53
N THR A 503 -1.54 30.06 1.07
CA THR A 503 -1.27 30.40 -0.34
C THR A 503 -0.32 29.42 -1.03
N ALA A 504 0.34 28.54 -0.28
CA ALA A 504 1.35 27.60 -0.80
C ALA A 504 0.94 26.13 -0.71
N GLY A 505 -0.24 25.84 -0.14
CA GLY A 505 -0.69 24.47 0.12
C GLY A 505 -0.04 23.89 1.37
N THR A 506 0.08 22.57 1.43
CA THR A 506 0.55 21.88 2.63
C THR A 506 2.08 21.99 2.77
N LEU A 507 2.54 22.44 3.94
CA LEU A 507 3.95 22.59 4.28
C LEU A 507 4.54 21.21 4.57
N THR A 508 4.94 20.55 3.49
CA THR A 508 5.78 19.35 3.45
C THR A 508 7.22 19.78 3.20
N LEU A 509 8.11 19.53 4.17
CA LEU A 509 9.52 19.97 4.18
C LEU A 509 10.24 19.88 2.82
N PRO A 510 10.64 21.03 2.24
CA PRO A 510 11.65 21.12 1.18
C PRO A 510 12.88 21.93 1.67
N PRO A 511 14.02 21.91 0.96
CA PRO A 511 15.25 22.61 1.38
C PRO A 511 15.12 24.15 1.55
N GLU A 512 14.11 24.79 0.96
CA GLU A 512 14.04 26.25 0.78
C GLU A 512 13.11 26.98 1.78
N ALA A 513 12.76 26.37 2.91
CA ALA A 513 11.63 26.77 3.79
C ALA A 513 11.76 28.10 4.58
N TRP A 514 12.60 29.05 4.16
CA TRP A 514 12.90 30.30 4.87
C TRP A 514 12.04 31.50 4.39
N LYS A 515 10.77 31.59 4.82
CA LYS A 515 10.01 32.86 4.94
C LYS A 515 8.63 32.66 5.59
N ALA A 516 8.22 33.58 6.46
CA ALA A 516 6.98 33.50 7.22
C ALA A 516 6.09 34.74 7.03
N SER A 517 4.79 34.55 6.77
CA SER A 517 3.66 35.26 7.44
C SER A 517 2.30 34.99 6.77
N LEU A 518 1.24 35.17 7.58
CA LEU A 518 -0.21 35.19 7.26
C LEU A 518 -0.97 33.84 7.18
N GLN A 519 -2.25 33.88 7.59
CA GLN A 519 -3.16 32.75 7.86
C GLN A 519 -4.36 32.72 6.91
N GLY A 520 -5.01 31.55 6.78
CA GLY A 520 -6.19 31.32 5.94
C GLY A 520 -6.67 29.87 5.98
N ARG A 521 -7.81 29.58 5.31
CA ARG A 521 -8.55 28.30 5.46
C ARG A 521 -7.79 27.08 4.96
N ARG A 522 -7.95 25.98 5.70
CA ARG A 522 -7.18 24.72 5.58
C ARG A 522 -7.97 23.66 4.81
N GLN A 523 -7.28 22.86 3.98
CA GLN A 523 -7.90 21.76 3.21
C GLN A 523 -7.38 20.36 3.59
N GLU A 524 -6.28 20.28 4.36
CA GLU A 524 -5.60 19.01 4.69
C GLU A 524 -5.23 18.97 6.18
N SER A 525 -5.28 17.77 6.75
CA SER A 525 -4.89 17.45 8.13
C SER A 525 -3.38 17.21 8.24
N THR A 526 -2.75 17.65 9.33
CA THR A 526 -1.28 17.73 9.46
C THR A 526 -0.79 17.36 10.86
N MET A 527 0.49 16.99 11.01
CA MET A 527 0.98 16.46 12.29
C MET A 527 0.99 17.49 13.42
N PHE A 528 1.46 18.73 13.21
CA PHE A 528 1.46 19.73 14.31
C PHE A 528 0.06 20.14 14.75
N GLN A 529 -0.89 20.16 13.81
CA GLN A 529 -2.23 20.66 14.07
C GLN A 529 -3.13 19.56 14.62
N ASP A 530 -3.25 18.45 13.89
CA ASP A 530 -4.26 17.43 14.15
C ASP A 530 -3.64 16.18 14.80
N GLY A 531 -2.31 16.03 14.79
CA GLY A 531 -1.60 14.89 15.38
C GLY A 531 -1.81 14.73 16.89
N HIS A 532 -2.11 15.81 17.61
CA HIS A 532 -2.45 15.75 19.04
C HIS A 532 -3.82 15.09 19.31
N THR A 533 -4.75 15.13 18.35
CA THR A 533 -6.04 14.41 18.45
C THR A 533 -5.87 12.89 18.34
N LEU A 534 -4.73 12.46 17.78
CA LEU A 534 -4.33 11.06 17.68
C LEU A 534 -3.40 10.63 18.81
N GLY A 535 -2.29 11.33 19.03
CA GLY A 535 -1.25 10.93 19.99
C GLY A 535 -1.49 11.36 21.43
N GLY A 536 -2.49 12.21 21.69
CA GLY A 536 -2.79 12.72 23.03
C GLY A 536 -1.58 13.37 23.68
N GLU A 537 -1.33 13.03 24.94
CA GLU A 537 -0.21 13.55 25.75
C GLU A 537 1.18 13.04 25.31
N ARG A 538 1.25 11.98 24.49
CA ARG A 538 2.51 11.50 23.88
C ARG A 538 2.90 12.23 22.59
N HIS A 539 1.96 12.99 22.02
CA HIS A 539 2.23 13.75 20.80
C HIS A 539 3.38 14.77 20.92
N PRO A 540 3.54 15.54 22.03
CA PRO A 540 4.59 16.55 22.12
C PRO A 540 6.00 15.96 22.13
N GLU A 541 6.26 14.87 22.87
CA GLU A 541 7.51 14.10 22.84
C GLU A 541 7.87 13.67 21.41
N TYR A 542 6.89 13.07 20.73
CA TYR A 542 7.02 12.64 19.34
C TYR A 542 7.38 13.81 18.41
N MET A 543 6.73 14.97 18.59
CA MET A 543 7.02 16.17 17.80
C MET A 543 8.42 16.73 18.05
N LEU A 544 8.90 16.73 19.30
CA LEU A 544 10.28 17.13 19.61
C LEU A 544 11.31 16.14 19.03
N THR A 545 10.99 14.84 19.01
CA THR A 545 11.81 13.78 18.40
C THR A 545 11.89 13.87 16.87
N LEU A 546 10.87 14.44 16.22
CA LEU A 546 10.92 14.82 14.80
C LEU A 546 11.68 16.12 14.58
N LEU A 547 11.47 17.13 15.44
CA LEU A 547 12.13 18.43 15.35
C LEU A 547 13.64 18.35 15.55
N SER A 548 14.13 17.60 16.53
CA SER A 548 15.56 17.34 16.71
C SER A 548 16.18 16.66 15.49
N GLY A 549 15.50 15.68 14.89
CA GLY A 549 15.91 15.06 13.63
C GLY A 549 15.98 16.05 12.46
N LEU A 550 15.02 16.97 12.35
CA LEU A 550 15.02 18.05 11.36
C LEU A 550 16.14 19.06 11.61
N ILE A 551 16.35 19.49 12.86
CA ILE A 551 17.39 20.46 13.20
C ILE A 551 18.77 19.84 12.93
N ASN A 552 19.02 18.59 13.35
CA ASN A 552 20.24 17.83 13.02
C ASN A 552 20.49 17.74 11.52
N TYR A 553 19.45 17.49 10.71
CA TYR A 553 19.58 17.50 9.27
C TYR A 553 19.96 18.90 8.76
N ALA A 554 19.30 19.95 9.23
CA ALA A 554 19.58 21.33 8.83
C ALA A 554 21.00 21.80 9.23
N THR A 555 21.48 21.43 10.42
CA THR A 555 22.83 21.76 10.90
C THR A 555 23.93 20.91 10.28
N SER A 556 23.61 19.71 9.75
CA SER A 556 24.59 18.90 9.02
C SER A 556 25.08 19.52 7.71
N PHE A 557 24.47 20.62 7.26
CA PHE A 557 24.93 21.44 6.13
C PHE A 557 25.88 22.59 6.53
N ASP A 558 26.12 22.81 7.82
CA ASP A 558 27.08 23.81 8.26
C ASP A 558 28.52 23.34 7.94
N PRO A 559 29.34 24.15 7.25
CA PRO A 559 30.66 23.74 6.80
C PRO A 559 31.76 23.79 7.89
N GLU A 560 31.46 24.31 9.08
CA GLU A 560 32.43 24.57 10.14
C GLU A 560 32.06 23.90 11.48
N TYR A 561 30.76 23.79 11.79
CA TYR A 561 30.27 23.29 13.09
C TYR A 561 29.38 22.05 12.95
N ASN A 562 29.80 20.93 13.54
CA ASN A 562 28.92 19.75 13.71
C ASN A 562 28.00 19.95 14.91
N ILE A 563 26.87 20.63 14.71
CA ILE A 563 25.89 20.91 15.78
C ILE A 563 24.90 19.75 15.87
N HIS A 564 25.04 18.93 16.92
CA HIS A 564 24.15 17.82 17.21
C HIS A 564 23.18 18.15 18.35
N PHE A 565 21.90 17.86 18.13
CA PHE A 565 20.82 17.91 19.11
C PHE A 565 20.41 16.47 19.43
N ASP A 566 20.76 15.99 20.61
CA ASP A 566 20.23 14.71 21.07
C ASP A 566 18.68 14.83 21.24
N PRO A 567 17.88 13.94 20.64
CA PRO A 567 16.43 14.02 20.74
C PRO A 567 15.89 13.94 22.17
N THR A 568 16.57 13.18 23.02
CA THR A 568 16.21 12.92 24.43
C THR A 568 16.50 14.15 25.27
N GLU A 569 17.72 14.70 25.19
CA GLU A 569 18.08 15.94 25.88
C GLU A 569 17.19 17.11 25.42
N PHE A 570 16.98 17.26 24.10
CA PHE A 570 16.12 18.29 23.54
C PHE A 570 14.66 18.18 24.02
N ALA A 571 14.15 16.96 24.17
CA ALA A 571 12.84 16.73 24.77
C ALA A 571 12.82 17.10 26.26
N ASN A 572 13.81 16.63 27.04
CA ASN A 572 13.87 16.78 28.49
C ASN A 572 14.09 18.24 28.95
N ILE A 573 14.80 19.07 28.17
CA ILE A 573 14.97 20.51 28.48
C ILE A 573 13.77 21.37 28.07
N THR A 574 12.80 20.82 27.31
CA THR A 574 11.68 21.59 26.78
C THR A 574 10.49 21.57 27.75
N ASN A 575 10.16 22.73 28.33
CA ASN A 575 8.97 22.89 29.16
C ASN A 575 7.70 22.93 28.29
N ILE A 576 6.80 21.96 28.47
CA ILE A 576 5.54 21.86 27.72
C ILE A 576 4.35 22.12 28.63
N THR A 577 3.51 23.08 28.25
CA THR A 577 2.25 23.39 28.95
C THR A 577 1.04 23.21 28.05
N ARG A 578 0.00 22.55 28.57
CA ARG A 578 -1.30 22.36 27.91
C ARG A 578 -2.02 23.72 27.84
N ARG A 579 -2.03 24.36 26.66
CA ARG A 579 -2.56 25.73 26.44
C ARG A 579 -3.93 26.04 27.05
N ARG A 580 -4.83 25.06 27.18
CA ARG A 580 -6.18 25.25 27.75
C ARG A 580 -6.21 25.26 29.28
N THR A 581 -5.31 24.55 29.94
CA THR A 581 -5.33 24.34 31.41
C THR A 581 -4.13 24.95 32.12
N GLY A 582 -3.06 25.29 31.40
CA GLY A 582 -1.77 25.74 31.97
C GLY A 582 -0.92 24.59 32.54
N GLU A 583 -1.45 23.38 32.60
CA GLU A 583 -0.83 22.18 33.16
C GLU A 583 0.47 21.81 32.43
N THR A 584 1.55 21.59 33.18
CA THR A 584 2.82 21.11 32.63
C THR A 584 2.74 19.61 32.31
N ILE A 585 3.10 19.25 31.09
CA ILE A 585 3.23 17.86 30.64
C ILE A 585 4.69 17.44 30.82
N HIS A 586 4.94 16.48 31.71
CA HIS A 586 6.24 15.85 31.85
C HIS A 586 6.48 14.92 30.67
N ILE A 587 7.63 15.06 29.98
CA ILE A 587 8.06 14.12 28.95
C ILE A 587 8.98 13.09 29.59
N ASP A 588 8.71 11.80 29.35
CA ASP A 588 9.61 10.70 29.71
C ASP A 588 10.29 10.21 28.43
N ALA A 589 11.31 10.96 27.97
CA ALA A 589 11.99 10.66 26.73
C ALA A 589 12.83 9.39 26.89
N SER A 590 12.31 8.27 26.40
CA SER A 590 12.97 6.97 26.50
C SER A 590 14.17 6.89 25.53
N CYS A 591 15.39 6.89 26.08
CA CYS A 591 16.60 6.77 25.28
C CYS A 591 16.74 5.35 24.71
N VAL A 592 16.78 5.23 23.38
CA VAL A 592 16.95 3.93 22.71
C VAL A 592 18.44 3.58 22.65
N ASN A 593 18.86 2.58 23.42
CA ASN A 593 20.24 2.12 23.48
C ASN A 593 20.69 1.52 22.14
N ALA A 594 21.87 1.90 21.61
CA ALA A 594 22.29 1.52 20.25
C ALA A 594 22.58 0.01 20.07
N PRO A 595 23.27 -0.70 20.99
CA PRO A 595 23.29 -2.16 21.05
C PRO A 595 21.91 -2.83 21.01
N GLU A 596 20.96 -2.36 21.83
CA GLU A 596 19.60 -2.91 21.86
C GLU A 596 18.88 -2.66 20.53
N THR A 597 19.04 -1.46 19.97
CA THR A 597 18.55 -1.08 18.63
C THR A 597 18.99 -2.10 17.56
N ALA A 598 20.28 -2.50 17.55
CA ALA A 598 20.79 -3.48 16.59
C ALA A 598 20.22 -4.89 16.82
N ALA A 599 20.03 -5.30 18.08
CA ALA A 599 19.39 -6.55 18.44
C ALA A 599 17.91 -6.57 18.01
N THR A 600 17.15 -5.51 18.29
CA THR A 600 15.75 -5.33 17.88
C THR A 600 15.58 -5.44 16.36
N VAL A 601 16.43 -4.79 15.55
CA VAL A 601 16.41 -4.95 14.08
C VAL A 601 16.67 -6.39 13.66
N THR A 602 17.61 -7.05 14.31
CA THR A 602 18.00 -8.43 13.96
C THR A 602 16.87 -9.40 14.26
N ASN A 603 16.28 -9.30 15.45
CA ASN A 603 15.13 -10.10 15.88
C ASN A 603 13.88 -9.81 15.04
N TRP A 604 13.64 -8.54 14.71
CA TRP A 604 12.55 -8.17 13.81
C TRP A 604 12.76 -8.77 12.41
N ASN A 605 13.94 -8.64 11.82
CA ASN A 605 14.23 -9.20 10.50
C ASN A 605 14.14 -10.74 10.48
N ALA A 606 14.53 -11.42 11.57
CA ALA A 606 14.31 -12.86 11.73
C ALA A 606 12.80 -13.20 11.71
N LEU A 607 11.99 -12.48 12.49
CA LEU A 607 10.54 -12.61 12.49
C LEU A 607 9.93 -12.33 11.10
N ILE A 608 10.33 -11.26 10.42
CA ILE A 608 9.86 -10.94 9.06
C ILE A 608 10.15 -12.09 8.09
N ARG A 609 11.34 -12.71 8.18
CA ARG A 609 11.72 -13.85 7.34
C ARG A 609 10.88 -15.09 7.64
N GLN A 610 10.67 -15.41 8.91
CA GLN A 610 9.80 -16.51 9.35
C GLN A 610 8.37 -16.30 8.87
N GLN A 611 7.78 -15.12 9.08
CA GLN A 611 6.43 -14.79 8.62
C GLN A 611 6.30 -14.85 7.10
N ARG A 612 7.32 -14.41 6.32
CA ARG A 612 7.30 -14.52 4.86
C ARG A 612 7.34 -15.98 4.37
N LEU A 613 8.09 -16.84 5.05
CA LEU A 613 8.09 -18.29 4.82
C LEU A 613 6.71 -18.89 5.13
N LEU A 614 6.13 -18.59 6.30
CA LEU A 614 4.81 -19.06 6.74
C LEU A 614 3.64 -18.53 5.90
N LEU A 615 3.80 -17.37 5.25
CA LEU A 615 2.81 -16.81 4.36
C LEU A 615 2.92 -17.42 2.96
N GLY A 616 4.12 -17.48 2.37
CA GLY A 616 4.29 -17.69 0.93
C GLY A 616 5.46 -18.57 0.50
N GLY A 617 5.98 -19.41 1.39
CA GLY A 617 7.04 -20.38 1.07
C GLY A 617 8.42 -19.73 0.89
N PRO A 618 9.45 -20.52 0.50
CA PRO A 618 10.84 -20.09 0.48
C PRO A 618 11.07 -18.95 -0.53
N ASN A 619 10.32 -18.93 -1.64
CA ASN A 619 10.39 -17.87 -2.64
C ASN A 619 9.95 -16.50 -2.10
N SER A 620 9.13 -16.47 -1.03
CA SER A 620 8.61 -15.21 -0.46
C SER A 620 9.54 -14.54 0.55
N ILE A 621 10.58 -15.23 1.05
CA ILE A 621 11.53 -14.70 2.03
C ILE A 621 12.22 -13.44 1.50
N ASP A 622 12.79 -13.55 0.30
CA ASP A 622 13.42 -12.44 -0.43
C ASP A 622 12.48 -11.87 -1.53
N GLY A 623 11.38 -12.56 -1.87
CA GLY A 623 10.49 -12.23 -2.98
C GLY A 623 9.19 -11.50 -2.61
N VAL A 624 8.28 -11.42 -3.58
CA VAL A 624 6.94 -10.85 -3.40
C VAL A 624 6.01 -11.92 -2.81
N LEU A 625 5.25 -11.57 -1.77
CA LEU A 625 4.23 -12.46 -1.22
C LEU A 625 3.19 -12.83 -2.29
N PRO A 626 2.80 -14.12 -2.45
CA PRO A 626 1.79 -14.51 -3.40
C PRO A 626 0.44 -13.86 -3.05
N SER A 627 -0.33 -13.51 -4.07
CA SER A 627 -1.65 -12.89 -3.88
C SER A 627 -2.64 -13.91 -3.31
N ARG A 628 -3.18 -13.64 -2.12
CA ARG A 628 -4.25 -14.44 -1.47
C ARG A 628 -5.66 -13.99 -1.85
N ALA A 629 -5.81 -12.89 -2.58
CA ALA A 629 -7.13 -12.43 -3.00
C ALA A 629 -7.88 -13.53 -3.78
N PRO A 630 -9.21 -13.68 -3.58
CA PRO A 630 -10.05 -14.59 -4.35
C PRO A 630 -9.83 -14.39 -5.85
N MET A 631 -9.98 -15.46 -6.63
CA MET A 631 -9.99 -15.34 -8.08
C MET A 631 -11.32 -14.71 -8.48
N ASP A 632 -11.26 -13.53 -9.08
CA ASP A 632 -12.43 -12.84 -9.62
C ASP A 632 -12.85 -13.55 -10.91
N GLU A 633 -13.68 -14.59 -10.80
CA GLU A 633 -14.12 -15.44 -11.92
C GLU A 633 -14.79 -14.63 -13.06
N SER A 634 -15.29 -13.41 -12.76
CA SER A 634 -15.83 -12.49 -13.76
C SER A 634 -14.76 -11.91 -14.71
N LYS A 635 -13.48 -12.07 -14.37
CA LYS A 635 -12.33 -11.79 -15.24
C LYS A 635 -11.64 -13.11 -15.57
N PRO A 636 -11.68 -13.59 -16.83
CA PRO A 636 -10.91 -14.77 -17.22
C PRO A 636 -9.43 -14.52 -16.87
N SER A 637 -8.88 -15.42 -16.07
CA SER A 637 -7.51 -15.33 -15.58
C SER A 637 -6.53 -15.38 -16.74
N GLU A 638 -5.88 -14.25 -17.05
CA GLU A 638 -4.60 -14.22 -17.75
C GLU A 638 -3.53 -14.86 -16.85
N ALA A 639 -3.61 -16.19 -16.70
CA ALA A 639 -2.58 -16.98 -16.04
C ALA A 639 -1.35 -16.94 -16.95
N ALA A 640 -0.26 -16.42 -16.42
CA ALA A 640 0.96 -16.23 -17.19
C ALA A 640 1.66 -17.57 -17.49
N GLU A 641 1.31 -18.21 -18.60
CA GLU A 641 2.33 -18.90 -19.39
C GLU A 641 3.32 -17.85 -19.86
N VAL A 642 4.44 -17.73 -19.14
CA VAL A 642 5.55 -16.84 -19.53
C VAL A 642 6.24 -17.46 -20.75
N PRO A 643 6.16 -16.85 -21.95
CA PRO A 643 6.93 -17.33 -23.09
C PRO A 643 8.40 -17.07 -22.78
N LYS A 644 9.24 -18.11 -22.82
CA LYS A 644 10.69 -18.02 -22.53
C LYS A 644 11.50 -17.31 -23.64
N THR A 645 10.95 -16.30 -24.31
CA THR A 645 11.58 -15.55 -25.40
C THR A 645 10.94 -14.17 -25.62
N SER A 646 11.22 -13.20 -24.74
CA SER A 646 11.32 -11.78 -25.13
C SER A 646 12.09 -10.94 -24.11
N LEU A 647 13.38 -10.71 -24.38
CA LEU A 647 14.11 -9.60 -23.78
C LEU A 647 13.70 -8.30 -24.48
N ASN A 648 13.08 -7.36 -23.76
CA ASN A 648 13.52 -5.96 -23.73
C ASN A 648 12.73 -5.08 -22.73
N LEU A 649 13.46 -4.16 -22.09
CA LEU A 649 13.00 -3.00 -21.33
C LEU A 649 12.12 -3.23 -20.06
N ARG A 650 12.80 -3.44 -18.92
CA ARG A 650 12.36 -2.96 -17.59
C ARG A 650 13.31 -1.89 -17.07
N SER A 651 12.81 -0.92 -16.31
CA SER A 651 13.61 0.01 -15.49
C SER A 651 13.54 -0.36 -13.99
N SER A 652 14.54 0.11 -13.21
CA SER A 652 14.77 -0.13 -11.76
C SER A 652 14.71 -1.61 -11.31
N LYS A 653 15.81 -2.37 -11.30
CA LYS A 653 16.97 -2.34 -10.37
C LYS A 653 16.61 -2.52 -8.89
N GLU A 654 16.93 -3.72 -8.38
CA GLU A 654 17.79 -3.84 -7.21
C GLU A 654 18.79 -4.99 -7.43
N THR A 655 19.89 -5.01 -6.68
CA THR A 655 21.11 -5.75 -7.00
C THR A 655 21.25 -7.09 -6.27
N LYS A 656 21.45 -8.18 -7.03
CA LYS A 656 22.31 -9.30 -6.58
C LYS A 656 23.24 -9.72 -7.71
N GLY A 657 24.53 -9.50 -7.52
CA GLY A 657 25.56 -10.07 -8.40
C GLY A 657 25.75 -11.56 -8.08
N LYS A 658 25.90 -12.38 -9.11
CA LYS A 658 26.67 -13.62 -9.03
C LYS A 658 27.61 -13.69 -10.22
N ASP A 659 28.88 -13.49 -9.92
CA ASP A 659 29.97 -13.78 -10.83
C ASP A 659 30.17 -15.29 -10.93
N LYS A 660 30.43 -15.77 -12.16
CA LYS A 660 31.09 -17.04 -12.55
C LYS A 660 30.75 -17.37 -14.01
N ARG A 661 31.67 -17.02 -14.91
CA ARG A 661 31.76 -17.58 -16.27
C ARG A 661 33.18 -18.08 -16.51
N LYS A 662 33.32 -19.05 -17.41
CA LYS A 662 34.56 -19.77 -17.83
C LYS A 662 34.97 -20.93 -16.88
N LEU A 663 35.57 -22.02 -17.37
CA LEU A 663 36.07 -22.35 -18.71
C LEU A 663 35.50 -23.66 -19.28
N LEU A 664 35.50 -23.78 -20.61
CA LEU A 664 35.56 -25.06 -21.32
C LEU A 664 36.99 -25.61 -21.30
N LEU A 665 37.16 -26.92 -21.11
CA LEU A 665 38.29 -27.67 -21.67
C LEU A 665 37.91 -29.16 -21.86
N HIS A 666 38.19 -29.69 -23.05
CA HIS A 666 38.04 -31.12 -23.38
C HIS A 666 39.29 -31.90 -22.99
N VAL A 667 39.17 -33.01 -22.24
CA VAL A 667 40.08 -34.17 -22.27
C VAL A 667 39.30 -35.46 -22.01
N PHE A 668 39.57 -36.51 -22.78
CA PHE A 668 39.07 -37.89 -22.62
C PHE A 668 39.87 -38.64 -21.54
N ILE A 669 39.23 -39.56 -20.79
CA ILE A 669 39.76 -40.90 -20.46
C ILE A 669 38.63 -41.80 -19.93
N LYS A 670 38.72 -43.10 -20.22
CA LYS A 670 37.79 -44.17 -19.79
C LYS A 670 38.11 -44.61 -18.35
N ASP A 671 37.14 -45.11 -17.57
CA ASP A 671 36.84 -46.56 -17.54
C ASP A 671 35.83 -47.01 -16.44
N ARG A 672 34.96 -47.96 -16.84
CA ARG A 672 34.43 -49.14 -16.11
C ARG A 672 33.44 -49.10 -14.92
N ILE A 673 32.51 -50.07 -15.03
CA ILE A 673 31.64 -50.75 -14.03
C ILE A 673 30.47 -49.89 -13.50
N SER A 674 29.20 -50.07 -13.91
CA SER A 674 28.33 -51.27 -14.08
C SER A 674 27.75 -51.81 -12.77
N ALA A 675 26.45 -51.59 -12.54
CA ALA A 675 25.49 -52.63 -12.18
C ALA A 675 24.04 -52.15 -12.42
N ASP A 676 23.18 -53.10 -12.82
CA ASP A 676 21.73 -53.13 -12.73
C ASP A 676 20.88 -52.01 -13.33
N GLY A 677 20.26 -52.33 -14.47
CA GLY A 677 19.06 -51.67 -14.96
C GLY A 677 17.95 -52.70 -15.21
N LYS A 678 16.80 -52.23 -15.71
CA LYS A 678 15.98 -53.02 -16.64
C LYS A 678 15.14 -52.10 -17.52
N LEU A 679 15.27 -52.31 -18.83
CA LEU A 679 14.50 -51.67 -19.87
C LEU A 679 13.42 -52.67 -20.32
N ILE A 680 12.18 -52.23 -20.46
CA ILE A 680 11.22 -52.86 -21.39
C ILE A 680 10.58 -51.74 -22.20
N MET A 681 10.75 -51.81 -23.51
CA MET A 681 9.98 -51.01 -24.46
C MET A 681 8.67 -51.74 -24.79
N ALA A 682 7.61 -50.98 -25.04
CA ALA A 682 6.57 -51.39 -25.98
C ALA A 682 5.99 -50.16 -26.66
N VAL A 683 6.20 -50.07 -27.97
CA VAL A 683 5.43 -49.24 -28.89
C VAL A 683 4.12 -49.97 -29.17
N ASN A 684 3.01 -49.25 -29.35
CA ASN A 684 2.07 -49.51 -30.44
C ASN A 684 1.03 -48.39 -30.57
N ASP A 685 0.89 -47.91 -31.80
CA ASP A 685 -0.26 -47.15 -32.26
C ASP A 685 -1.51 -48.04 -32.31
N THR A 686 -2.69 -47.43 -32.26
CA THR A 686 -3.82 -47.90 -33.08
C THR A 686 -4.84 -46.78 -33.29
N GLU A 687 -5.07 -46.43 -34.55
CA GLU A 687 -6.28 -45.74 -34.99
C GLU A 687 -7.49 -46.71 -34.91
N ALA A 688 -8.69 -46.20 -34.64
CA ALA A 688 -9.93 -46.82 -35.07
C ALA A 688 -11.05 -45.77 -35.20
N GLN A 689 -11.94 -45.98 -36.18
CA GLN A 689 -12.90 -44.99 -36.67
C GLN A 689 -14.35 -45.22 -36.18
N ALA A 690 -15.16 -44.16 -36.36
CA ALA A 690 -16.53 -44.18 -36.92
C ALA A 690 -17.77 -44.57 -36.09
N SER A 691 -18.69 -43.59 -36.03
CA SER A 691 -20.16 -43.73 -36.08
C SER A 691 -20.86 -44.34 -34.84
N SER A 692 -22.15 -44.10 -34.56
CA SER A 692 -23.26 -43.71 -35.43
C SER A 692 -24.41 -43.01 -34.67
N TYR A 693 -25.55 -42.81 -35.35
CA TYR A 693 -26.75 -42.07 -34.92
C TYR A 693 -27.50 -42.63 -33.70
N THR A 694 -28.27 -41.78 -33.02
CA THR A 694 -29.72 -42.03 -32.82
C THR A 694 -30.50 -40.74 -32.55
N GLU A 695 -31.68 -40.64 -33.16
CA GLU A 695 -32.66 -39.59 -32.87
C GLU A 695 -33.43 -39.90 -31.58
N GLY A 696 -33.94 -38.87 -30.90
CA GLY A 696 -34.65 -39.01 -29.63
C GLY A 696 -35.67 -37.89 -29.41
N ALA A 697 -36.65 -37.77 -30.29
CA ALA A 697 -37.75 -36.83 -30.11
C ALA A 697 -38.66 -37.26 -28.95
N SER A 698 -38.94 -36.35 -28.01
CA SER A 698 -40.06 -36.50 -27.08
C SER A 698 -40.82 -35.19 -26.93
N SER A 699 -42.11 -35.26 -27.26
CA SER A 699 -43.06 -34.15 -27.22
C SER A 699 -43.90 -34.25 -25.94
N SER A 700 -44.13 -33.13 -25.24
CA SER A 700 -45.43 -32.89 -24.59
C SER A 700 -45.69 -31.43 -24.24
N ARG A 701 -46.90 -31.01 -24.61
CA ARG A 701 -47.59 -29.75 -24.33
C ARG A 701 -47.55 -29.32 -22.86
N MET A 702 -47.56 -28.01 -22.61
CA MET A 702 -48.57 -27.42 -21.70
C MET A 702 -48.92 -25.96 -22.01
N THR A 703 -50.19 -25.77 -22.42
CA THR A 703 -51.10 -24.62 -22.22
C THR A 703 -50.58 -23.16 -22.26
N LEU A 704 -51.12 -22.38 -23.21
CA LEU A 704 -51.24 -20.92 -23.09
C LEU A 704 -52.03 -20.52 -21.82
N ARG A 705 -51.70 -19.37 -21.24
CA ARG A 705 -52.67 -18.55 -20.49
C ARG A 705 -52.39 -17.06 -20.64
N ASP A 706 -53.39 -16.33 -21.11
CA ASP A 706 -53.42 -14.87 -21.13
C ASP A 706 -53.25 -14.26 -19.74
N ARG A 707 -52.50 -13.16 -19.67
CA ARG A 707 -52.74 -12.07 -18.71
C ARG A 707 -52.52 -10.72 -19.38
N SER A 708 -53.60 -10.17 -19.94
CA SER A 708 -53.70 -8.74 -20.19
C SER A 708 -54.23 -8.02 -18.93
N ARG A 709 -53.97 -6.70 -18.88
CA ARG A 709 -54.62 -5.70 -18.00
C ARG A 709 -54.39 -5.82 -16.48
N ASN A 710 -53.83 -4.76 -15.89
CA ASN A 710 -54.69 -3.66 -15.43
C ASN A 710 -53.91 -2.37 -15.16
N SER A 711 -54.20 -1.34 -15.94
CA SER A 711 -54.23 0.04 -15.43
C SER A 711 -55.67 0.33 -14.97
N SER A 712 -55.86 1.05 -13.87
CA SER A 712 -57.09 1.81 -13.59
C SER A 712 -57.05 2.55 -12.24
N ARG A 713 -57.08 3.88 -12.32
CA ARG A 713 -57.73 4.86 -11.42
C ARG A 713 -57.34 6.24 -11.96
N GLY A 714 -58.25 7.17 -12.24
CA GLY A 714 -59.72 7.19 -12.13
C GLY A 714 -60.13 8.67 -12.13
N ARG A 715 -61.07 9.08 -12.98
CA ARG A 715 -61.36 10.50 -13.25
C ARG A 715 -62.85 10.83 -12.97
N ASN A 716 -63.12 12.08 -12.60
CA ASN A 716 -64.43 12.70 -12.36
C ASN A 716 -65.12 12.24 -11.05
N THR A 717 -65.97 13.01 -10.39
CA THR A 717 -66.67 14.28 -10.73
C THR A 717 -66.39 15.40 -9.71
N GLY A 718 -66.72 16.66 -10.04
CA GLY A 718 -66.43 17.83 -9.19
C GLY A 718 -67.66 18.58 -8.68
N GLU A 719 -67.44 19.77 -8.12
CA GLU A 719 -68.44 20.78 -7.79
C GLU A 719 -67.90 22.18 -8.16
N GLU A 720 -68.80 23.10 -8.46
CA GLU A 720 -68.52 24.44 -8.96
C GLU A 720 -68.11 25.40 -7.83
N TYR A 721 -67.17 26.32 -8.08
CA TYR A 721 -67.30 27.70 -7.62
C TYR A 721 -66.56 28.65 -8.56
N GLN A 722 -67.11 29.85 -8.75
CA GLN A 722 -66.69 30.78 -9.81
C GLN A 722 -65.48 31.65 -9.42
N SER A 723 -64.69 31.96 -10.45
CA SER A 723 -63.78 33.11 -10.63
C SER A 723 -63.47 34.02 -9.44
N ASP A 724 -62.17 34.22 -9.21
CA ASP A 724 -61.56 35.55 -9.41
C ASP A 724 -60.07 35.42 -9.79
N ALA A 725 -59.51 36.46 -10.40
CA ALA A 725 -58.19 36.43 -11.04
C ALA A 725 -57.04 36.85 -10.10
N ASP A 726 -55.88 36.20 -10.21
CA ASP A 726 -54.60 36.82 -10.64
C ASP A 726 -53.37 35.93 -10.34
N ASN A 727 -52.37 36.04 -11.23
CA ASN A 727 -50.97 35.59 -11.07
C ASN A 727 -50.68 34.15 -10.62
N ASP A 728 -50.43 33.27 -11.60
CA ASP A 728 -49.51 32.13 -11.45
C ASP A 728 -48.46 32.16 -12.56
N GLY A 729 -47.20 32.39 -12.18
CA GLY A 729 -46.04 32.21 -13.06
C GLY A 729 -45.45 30.82 -12.86
N GLU A 730 -45.49 29.98 -13.89
CA GLU A 730 -44.88 28.64 -13.83
C GLU A 730 -43.36 28.72 -13.57
N PRO A 731 -42.81 27.90 -12.66
CA PRO A 731 -41.37 27.82 -12.47
C PRO A 731 -40.72 26.99 -13.58
N GLU A 732 -40.06 27.67 -14.54
CA GLU A 732 -39.23 27.01 -15.55
C GLU A 732 -38.18 26.08 -14.90
N ILE A 733 -38.31 24.77 -15.14
CA ILE A 733 -37.27 23.79 -14.82
C ILE A 733 -36.13 23.96 -15.84
N THR A 734 -35.27 24.95 -15.59
CA THR A 734 -34.08 25.22 -16.39
C THR A 734 -33.07 24.09 -16.23
N GLY A 735 -33.16 23.11 -17.13
CA GLY A 735 -32.17 22.03 -17.26
C GLY A 735 -30.78 22.62 -17.48
N LYS A 736 -29.88 22.48 -16.49
CA LYS A 736 -28.49 22.95 -16.58
C LYS A 736 -27.81 22.32 -17.80
N GLN A 737 -27.67 23.08 -18.88
CA GLN A 737 -26.89 22.64 -20.03
C GLN A 737 -25.46 22.30 -19.59
N PRO A 738 -24.82 21.27 -20.19
CA PRO A 738 -23.43 20.95 -19.91
C PRO A 738 -22.57 22.18 -20.21
N GLY A 739 -22.01 22.80 -19.17
CA GLY A 739 -21.28 24.06 -19.30
C GLY A 739 -20.20 23.97 -20.37
N ALA A 740 -20.21 24.91 -21.32
CA ALA A 740 -19.38 24.89 -22.51
C ALA A 740 -17.91 24.61 -22.18
N ILE A 741 -17.30 23.71 -22.94
CA ILE A 741 -15.90 23.31 -22.76
C ILE A 741 -15.03 24.49 -23.19
N HIS A 742 -14.25 25.03 -22.27
CA HIS A 742 -13.40 26.19 -22.51
C HIS A 742 -11.91 25.80 -22.42
N ILE A 743 -11.21 25.86 -23.55
CA ILE A 743 -9.74 25.76 -23.59
C ILE A 743 -9.17 27.13 -23.20
N ALA A 744 -8.38 27.17 -22.12
CA ALA A 744 -7.83 28.43 -21.63
C ALA A 744 -6.76 28.97 -22.59
N GLY A 745 -6.73 30.29 -22.84
CA GLY A 745 -5.74 30.92 -23.75
C GLY A 745 -4.28 30.79 -23.31
N ASN A 746 -4.03 30.31 -22.08
CA ASN A 746 -2.72 29.98 -21.52
C ASN A 746 -2.53 28.45 -21.29
N ALA A 747 -3.36 27.59 -21.91
CA ALA A 747 -3.19 26.15 -21.87
C ALA A 747 -1.79 25.75 -22.42
N PRO A 748 -1.06 24.81 -21.78
CA PRO A 748 0.31 24.46 -22.17
C PRO A 748 0.48 24.12 -23.65
N ILE A 749 -0.48 23.45 -24.26
CA ILE A 749 -0.44 23.07 -25.68
C ILE A 749 -0.39 24.28 -26.64
N LEU A 750 -0.97 25.41 -26.26
CA LEU A 750 -0.95 26.65 -27.07
C LEU A 750 0.43 27.34 -27.06
N ARG A 751 1.35 26.92 -26.19
CA ARG A 751 2.75 27.42 -26.17
C ARG A 751 3.60 26.82 -27.28
N LEU A 752 3.23 25.65 -27.81
CA LEU A 752 3.93 24.99 -28.93
C LEU A 752 4.02 25.86 -30.20
N LEU A 753 3.08 26.78 -30.35
CA LEU A 753 2.96 27.67 -31.52
C LEU A 753 3.29 29.14 -31.18
N ASN A 754 3.81 29.41 -29.98
CA ASN A 754 4.29 30.74 -29.64
C ASN A 754 5.67 30.99 -30.26
N LYS A 755 5.78 32.03 -31.09
CA LYS A 755 6.98 32.37 -31.85
C LYS A 755 8.22 32.47 -30.96
N THR A 756 8.13 33.22 -29.86
CA THR A 756 9.26 33.42 -28.94
C THR A 756 9.71 32.12 -28.23
N THR A 757 8.77 31.23 -27.90
CA THR A 757 9.11 29.91 -27.32
C THR A 757 9.80 29.01 -28.35
N LEU A 758 9.32 28.99 -29.59
CA LEU A 758 9.94 28.25 -30.69
C LEU A 758 11.36 28.77 -31.02
N GLU A 759 11.55 30.09 -31.05
CA GLU A 759 12.89 30.70 -31.23
C GLU A 759 13.87 30.31 -30.12
N GLU A 760 13.40 30.18 -28.88
CA GLU A 760 14.22 29.79 -27.74
C GLU A 760 14.61 28.31 -27.77
N GLU A 761 13.65 27.39 -27.95
CA GLU A 761 13.95 25.96 -28.11
C GLU A 761 14.81 25.73 -29.37
N LEU A 762 14.58 26.45 -30.47
CA LEU A 762 15.41 26.35 -31.67
C LEU A 762 16.86 26.78 -31.40
N ARG A 763 17.08 27.86 -30.66
CA ARG A 763 18.42 28.33 -30.26
C ARG A 763 19.13 27.30 -29.39
N LYS A 764 18.42 26.72 -28.43
CA LYS A 764 18.89 25.67 -27.53
C LYS A 764 19.23 24.39 -28.29
N VAL A 765 18.35 23.92 -29.16
CA VAL A 765 18.55 22.78 -30.07
C VAL A 765 19.75 22.99 -30.99
N LYS A 766 19.96 24.21 -31.53
CA LYS A 766 21.18 24.53 -32.30
C LYS A 766 22.47 24.43 -31.48
N GLY A 767 22.42 24.76 -30.20
CA GLY A 767 23.54 24.53 -29.26
C GLY A 767 23.79 23.04 -28.99
N GLU A 768 22.72 22.29 -28.69
CA GLU A 768 22.77 20.84 -28.43
C GLU A 768 23.28 20.05 -29.66
N LEU A 769 22.84 20.41 -30.88
CA LEU A 769 23.16 19.73 -32.15
C LEU A 769 24.48 20.17 -32.80
N SER A 770 25.37 20.84 -32.06
CA SER A 770 26.72 21.24 -32.54
C SER A 770 27.65 20.05 -32.85
N SER A 771 27.24 18.82 -32.50
CA SER A 771 27.96 17.59 -32.84
C SER A 771 27.87 17.23 -34.33
N ASN A 772 28.86 16.51 -34.87
CA ASN A 772 28.77 15.97 -36.22
C ASN A 772 27.76 14.80 -36.25
N ALA A 773 26.64 14.97 -36.96
CA ALA A 773 25.60 13.96 -37.12
C ALA A 773 26.12 12.62 -37.67
N ARG A 774 27.22 12.61 -38.46
CA ARG A 774 27.86 11.38 -38.98
C ARG A 774 28.69 10.62 -37.93
N SER A 775 28.91 11.20 -36.75
CA SER A 775 29.70 10.54 -35.71
C SER A 775 28.91 9.43 -35.03
N ARG A 776 29.43 8.20 -35.04
CA ARG A 776 28.84 7.10 -34.27
C ARG A 776 28.74 7.40 -32.77
N SER A 777 29.61 8.26 -32.22
CA SER A 777 29.59 8.63 -30.79
C SER A 777 28.31 9.34 -30.37
N THR A 778 27.57 9.93 -31.31
CA THR A 778 26.31 10.64 -31.06
C THR A 778 25.17 9.69 -30.69
N TYR A 779 25.18 8.46 -31.22
CA TYR A 779 24.11 7.48 -31.06
C TYR A 779 24.47 6.33 -30.10
N VAL A 780 25.74 6.21 -29.72
CA VAL A 780 26.19 5.21 -28.75
C VAL A 780 25.86 5.71 -27.34
N LEU A 781 24.74 5.24 -26.81
CA LEU A 781 24.43 5.38 -25.38
C LEU A 781 25.61 4.85 -24.55
N PRO A 782 26.17 5.64 -23.62
CA PRO A 782 27.33 5.22 -22.86
C PRO A 782 26.96 4.05 -21.94
N ASN A 783 27.80 3.01 -21.93
CA ASN A 783 27.67 1.89 -20.99
C ASN A 783 27.52 2.43 -19.54
N ALA A 784 26.53 1.94 -18.80
CA ALA A 784 26.26 2.35 -17.43
C ALA A 784 27.50 2.30 -16.52
N GLY A 785 28.42 1.34 -16.72
CA GLY A 785 29.69 1.29 -15.99
C GLY A 785 30.64 2.45 -16.31
N HIS A 786 30.68 2.91 -17.56
CA HIS A 786 31.46 4.08 -17.96
C HIS A 786 30.84 5.40 -17.46
N VAL A 787 29.51 5.47 -17.34
CA VAL A 787 28.84 6.62 -16.70
C VAL A 787 29.15 6.63 -15.21
N ALA A 788 28.96 5.50 -14.51
CA ALA A 788 29.24 5.38 -13.09
C ALA A 788 30.71 5.69 -12.74
N SER A 789 31.67 5.24 -13.55
CA SER A 789 33.10 5.55 -13.36
C SER A 789 33.42 7.04 -13.54
N LEU A 790 32.86 7.71 -14.56
CA LEU A 790 33.01 9.16 -14.73
C LEU A 790 32.34 9.93 -13.58
N SER A 791 31.10 9.59 -13.23
CA SER A 791 30.38 10.20 -12.11
C SER A 791 31.14 10.03 -10.80
N ALA A 792 31.63 8.82 -10.49
CA ALA A 792 32.44 8.57 -9.29
C ALA A 792 33.74 9.40 -9.29
N THR A 793 34.39 9.57 -10.43
CA THR A 793 35.61 10.41 -10.55
C THR A 793 35.30 11.89 -10.29
N LEU A 794 34.21 12.41 -10.87
CA LEU A 794 33.79 13.80 -10.69
C LEU A 794 33.28 14.08 -9.27
N ILE A 795 32.53 13.15 -8.68
CA ILE A 795 32.02 13.21 -7.30
C ILE A 795 33.20 13.13 -6.29
N ALA A 796 34.14 12.20 -6.49
CA ALA A 796 35.32 12.11 -5.65
C ALA A 796 36.15 13.40 -5.70
N PHE A 797 36.27 14.01 -6.88
CA PHE A 797 36.93 15.31 -7.02
C PHE A 797 36.14 16.45 -6.36
N SER A 798 34.80 16.52 -6.48
CA SER A 798 33.99 17.57 -5.84
C SER A 798 33.92 17.46 -4.31
N HIS A 799 34.28 16.32 -3.74
CA HIS A 799 34.37 16.10 -2.29
C HIS A 799 35.81 16.07 -1.75
N GLN A 800 36.84 16.32 -2.57
CA GLN A 800 38.20 16.52 -2.06
C GLN A 800 38.27 17.84 -1.28
N ASP A 801 38.70 17.78 -0.02
CA ASP A 801 39.02 18.99 0.75
C ASP A 801 40.24 19.70 0.10
N PRO A 802 40.09 20.95 -0.41
CA PRO A 802 41.18 21.69 -1.02
C PRO A 802 42.31 22.04 -0.04
N ARG A 803 42.10 21.92 1.28
CA ARG A 803 43.12 22.14 2.32
C ARG A 803 43.94 20.87 2.63
N GLY A 804 43.35 19.69 2.42
CA GLY A 804 43.96 18.40 2.76
C GLY A 804 44.87 17.80 1.67
N VAL A 805 44.84 18.34 0.44
CA VAL A 805 45.61 17.82 -0.70
C VAL A 805 46.66 18.83 -1.15
N PRO A 806 47.95 18.46 -1.29
CA PRO A 806 48.98 19.36 -1.80
C PRO A 806 48.59 19.94 -3.17
N GLY A 807 48.65 21.26 -3.32
CA GLY A 807 48.16 21.95 -4.53
C GLY A 807 48.78 21.47 -5.85
N VAL A 808 50.03 20.99 -5.82
CA VAL A 808 50.70 20.33 -6.97
C VAL A 808 49.94 19.07 -7.40
N GLN A 809 49.47 18.26 -6.45
CA GLN A 809 48.74 17.03 -6.74
C GLN A 809 47.37 17.34 -7.36
N VAL A 810 46.66 18.36 -6.85
CA VAL A 810 45.43 18.87 -7.47
C VAL A 810 45.70 19.35 -8.91
N ALA A 811 46.75 20.16 -9.12
CA ALA A 811 47.14 20.64 -10.44
C ALA A 811 47.45 19.51 -11.43
N THR A 812 48.09 18.41 -10.99
CA THR A 812 48.33 17.24 -11.86
C THR A 812 47.05 16.46 -12.22
N GLN A 813 46.00 16.53 -11.40
CA GLN A 813 44.72 15.86 -11.68
C GLN A 813 43.82 16.69 -12.63
N MET A 814 43.94 18.03 -12.60
CA MET A 814 43.08 18.95 -13.37
C MET A 814 42.95 18.63 -14.87
N PRO A 815 44.01 18.30 -15.64
CA PRO A 815 43.87 17.96 -17.06
C PRO A 815 42.98 16.74 -17.31
N ASN A 816 43.03 15.74 -16.42
CA ASN A 816 42.19 14.54 -16.51
C ASN A 816 40.74 14.85 -16.11
N ILE A 817 40.53 15.61 -15.03
CA ILE A 817 39.20 16.08 -14.61
C ILE A 817 38.56 16.91 -15.73
N TRP A 818 39.28 17.86 -16.33
CA TRP A 818 38.81 18.66 -17.46
C TRP A 818 38.45 17.80 -18.68
N ALA A 819 39.31 16.85 -19.06
CA ALA A 819 39.02 15.91 -20.13
C ALA A 819 37.78 15.05 -19.83
N ASN A 820 37.53 14.71 -18.57
CA ASN A 820 36.36 13.94 -18.14
C ASN A 820 35.09 14.78 -18.08
N LEU A 821 35.17 16.08 -17.73
CA LEU A 821 34.06 17.04 -17.86
C LEU A 821 33.64 17.18 -19.32
N VAL A 822 34.58 17.48 -20.24
CA VAL A 822 34.30 17.60 -21.69
C VAL A 822 33.76 16.30 -22.29
N LYS A 823 34.25 15.12 -21.85
CA LYS A 823 33.67 13.82 -22.25
C LYS A 823 32.25 13.63 -21.72
N THR A 824 31.97 14.11 -20.50
CA THR A 824 30.65 13.99 -19.86
C THR A 824 29.64 14.91 -20.54
N GLU A 825 30.01 16.16 -20.81
CA GLU A 825 29.22 17.12 -21.58
C GLU A 825 28.82 16.55 -22.96
N LYS A 826 29.79 16.08 -23.75
CA LYS A 826 29.53 15.45 -25.06
C LYS A 826 28.63 14.21 -24.97
N ARG A 827 28.68 13.46 -23.86
CA ARG A 827 27.78 12.32 -23.61
C ARG A 827 26.39 12.77 -23.20
N LEU A 828 26.25 13.84 -22.42
CA LEU A 828 24.95 14.42 -22.06
C LEU A 828 24.26 15.00 -23.30
N GLN A 829 25.00 15.65 -24.21
CA GLN A 829 24.52 16.06 -25.53
C GLN A 829 24.03 14.85 -26.35
N ALA A 830 24.86 13.80 -26.49
CA ALA A 830 24.48 12.57 -27.20
C ALA A 830 23.22 11.89 -26.60
N ILE A 831 23.08 11.89 -25.27
CA ILE A 831 21.89 11.40 -24.56
C ILE A 831 20.68 12.30 -24.88
N SER A 832 20.79 13.63 -24.84
CA SER A 832 19.70 14.57 -25.17
C SER A 832 19.19 14.36 -26.60
N ILE A 833 20.11 14.26 -27.57
CA ILE A 833 19.79 14.02 -28.98
C ILE A 833 19.07 12.68 -29.14
N THR A 834 19.60 11.61 -28.54
CA THR A 834 19.01 10.27 -28.61
C THR A 834 17.63 10.23 -27.94
N ASP A 835 17.47 10.88 -26.79
CA ASP A 835 16.21 10.99 -26.06
C ASP A 835 15.14 11.76 -26.84
N ARG A 836 15.48 12.92 -27.43
CA ARG A 836 14.58 13.68 -28.32
C ARG A 836 14.16 12.86 -29.55
N ILE A 837 15.10 12.13 -30.19
CA ILE A 837 14.77 11.27 -31.35
C ILE A 837 13.87 10.09 -30.94
N LEU A 838 14.12 9.44 -29.79
CA LEU A 838 13.28 8.35 -29.29
C LEU A 838 11.87 8.84 -28.93
N LYS A 839 11.76 10.01 -28.27
CA LYS A 839 10.47 10.67 -28.01
C LYS A 839 9.73 10.96 -29.30
N HIS A 840 10.38 11.60 -30.27
CA HIS A 840 9.83 11.86 -31.60
C HIS A 840 9.34 10.56 -32.26
N ALA A 841 10.14 9.50 -32.29
CA ALA A 841 9.77 8.21 -32.89
C ALA A 841 8.56 7.55 -32.19
N LEU A 842 8.47 7.61 -30.86
CA LEU A 842 7.32 7.12 -30.10
C LEU A 842 6.04 7.94 -30.39
N ILE A 843 6.17 9.26 -30.49
CA ILE A 843 5.05 10.16 -30.81
C ILE A 843 4.57 9.91 -32.25
N VAL A 844 5.48 9.90 -33.24
CA VAL A 844 5.16 9.58 -34.65
C VAL A 844 4.54 8.20 -34.76
N GLY A 845 5.10 7.17 -34.12
CA GLY A 845 4.55 5.82 -34.14
C GLY A 845 3.13 5.75 -33.58
N THR A 846 2.85 6.46 -32.48
CA THR A 846 1.51 6.54 -31.89
C THR A 846 0.52 7.29 -32.80
N TRP A 847 0.95 8.38 -33.44
CA TRP A 847 0.13 9.11 -34.42
C TRP A 847 -0.15 8.25 -35.67
N LYS A 848 0.86 7.56 -36.23
CA LYS A 848 0.68 6.69 -37.40
C LYS A 848 -0.23 5.49 -37.10
N ALA A 849 -0.10 4.88 -35.92
CA ALA A 849 -1.03 3.85 -35.46
C ALA A 849 -2.47 4.39 -35.34
N TRP A 850 -2.63 5.66 -34.94
CA TRP A 850 -3.93 6.32 -34.85
C TRP A 850 -4.55 6.66 -36.19
N VAL A 851 -3.79 7.21 -37.14
CA VAL A 851 -4.27 7.45 -38.51
C VAL A 851 -4.73 6.12 -39.12
N PHE A 852 -3.88 5.08 -39.04
CA PHE A 852 -4.23 3.76 -39.55
C PHE A 852 -5.51 3.18 -38.93
N LEU A 853 -5.67 3.25 -37.60
CA LEU A 853 -6.83 2.66 -36.90
C LEU A 853 -8.11 3.50 -36.96
N GLU A 854 -8.04 4.82 -36.76
CA GLU A 854 -9.25 5.66 -36.62
C GLU A 854 -9.64 6.40 -37.91
N VAL A 855 -8.73 6.51 -38.89
CA VAL A 855 -8.97 7.10 -40.21
C VAL A 855 -9.00 6.02 -41.28
N ASP A 856 -7.88 5.35 -41.58
CA ASP A 856 -7.77 4.45 -42.74
C ASP A 856 -8.69 3.22 -42.59
N CYS A 857 -8.59 2.50 -41.46
CA CYS A 857 -9.46 1.35 -41.16
C CYS A 857 -10.94 1.77 -41.06
N ARG A 858 -11.24 3.02 -40.67
CA ARG A 858 -12.60 3.55 -40.60
C ARG A 858 -13.18 3.77 -41.99
N GLU A 859 -12.42 4.39 -42.89
CA GLU A 859 -12.83 4.57 -44.29
C GLU A 859 -12.96 3.22 -45.00
N ASP A 860 -12.09 2.25 -44.71
CA ASP A 860 -12.20 0.88 -45.22
C ASP A 860 -13.49 0.21 -44.72
N CYS A 861 -13.85 0.35 -43.44
CA CYS A 861 -15.13 -0.19 -42.92
C CYS A 861 -16.34 0.50 -43.58
N GLN A 862 -16.32 1.83 -43.71
CA GLN A 862 -17.37 2.60 -44.39
C GLN A 862 -17.49 2.21 -45.88
N SER A 863 -16.37 1.94 -46.55
CA SER A 863 -16.36 1.50 -47.95
C SER A 863 -16.85 0.05 -48.11
N ALA A 864 -16.58 -0.82 -47.14
CA ALA A 864 -17.08 -2.19 -47.10
C ALA A 864 -18.59 -2.29 -46.83
N LEU A 865 -19.12 -1.40 -45.97
CA LEU A 865 -20.54 -1.34 -45.60
C LEU A 865 -21.35 -0.50 -46.61
N HIS A 866 -21.05 0.80 -46.76
CA HIS A 866 -21.86 1.73 -47.55
C HIS A 866 -21.61 1.55 -49.06
N LYS A 867 -20.34 1.61 -49.49
CA LYS A 867 -19.95 1.53 -50.91
C LYS A 867 -19.96 0.07 -51.44
N ARG A 868 -20.14 -0.92 -50.55
CA ARG A 868 -20.06 -2.37 -50.81
C ARG A 868 -18.77 -2.83 -51.50
N GLN A 869 -17.70 -2.05 -51.41
CA GLN A 869 -16.41 -2.35 -52.00
C GLN A 869 -15.73 -3.47 -51.21
N ARG A 870 -15.09 -4.43 -51.90
CA ARG A 870 -14.33 -5.50 -51.23
C ARG A 870 -12.91 -5.03 -50.92
N ASN A 871 -12.58 -5.04 -49.64
CA ASN A 871 -11.26 -4.78 -49.06
C ASN A 871 -10.94 -5.82 -47.98
N TRP A 872 -9.76 -5.70 -47.36
CA TRP A 872 -9.27 -6.64 -46.35
C TRP A 872 -10.08 -6.66 -45.04
N LEU A 873 -10.87 -5.61 -44.76
CA LEU A 873 -11.78 -5.53 -43.60
C LEU A 873 -13.23 -5.97 -43.92
N THR A 874 -13.54 -6.37 -45.16
CA THR A 874 -14.92 -6.67 -45.56
C THR A 874 -15.52 -7.86 -44.81
N ASP A 875 -14.77 -8.95 -44.65
CA ASP A 875 -15.26 -10.17 -44.00
C ASP A 875 -15.48 -9.95 -42.50
N LEU A 876 -14.59 -9.22 -41.83
CA LEU A 876 -14.74 -8.80 -40.43
C LEU A 876 -15.92 -7.85 -40.23
N SER A 877 -16.01 -6.80 -41.06
CA SER A 877 -17.07 -5.78 -40.96
C SER A 877 -18.46 -6.38 -41.17
N ARG A 878 -18.61 -7.26 -42.18
CA ARG A 878 -19.89 -7.94 -42.44
C ARG A 878 -20.26 -8.91 -41.33
N LYS A 879 -19.33 -9.74 -40.84
CA LYS A 879 -19.61 -10.68 -39.75
C LYS A 879 -20.09 -9.96 -38.47
N ILE A 880 -19.56 -8.77 -38.18
CA ILE A 880 -20.03 -7.94 -37.07
C ILE A 880 -21.39 -7.28 -37.39
N TYR A 881 -21.56 -6.73 -38.59
CA TYR A 881 -22.82 -6.11 -39.04
C TYR A 881 -24.00 -7.08 -38.99
N ASP A 882 -23.81 -8.29 -39.53
CA ASP A 882 -24.82 -9.35 -39.54
C ASP A 882 -25.20 -9.76 -38.11
N HIS A 883 -24.23 -9.82 -37.20
CA HIS A 883 -24.49 -10.10 -35.78
C HIS A 883 -25.32 -9.01 -35.09
N GLN A 884 -25.06 -7.73 -35.39
CA GLN A 884 -25.81 -6.59 -34.84
C GLN A 884 -27.25 -6.51 -35.39
N THR A 885 -27.42 -6.75 -36.70
CA THR A 885 -28.71 -6.61 -37.39
C THR A 885 -29.65 -7.79 -37.15
N HIS A 886 -29.14 -9.02 -37.08
CA HIS A 886 -29.96 -10.24 -36.88
C HIS A 886 -30.23 -10.58 -35.40
N ARG A 887 -29.81 -9.72 -34.45
CA ARG A 887 -30.04 -9.88 -33.00
C ARG A 887 -29.61 -11.25 -32.46
N MET A 888 -28.40 -11.66 -32.80
CA MET A 888 -27.84 -12.94 -32.36
C MET A 888 -27.70 -12.98 -30.82
N LEU A 889 -28.27 -14.01 -30.20
CA LEU A 889 -28.33 -14.19 -28.74
C LEU A 889 -27.05 -14.81 -28.14
N HIS A 890 -26.16 -15.34 -28.97
CA HIS A 890 -24.87 -15.91 -28.55
C HIS A 890 -23.75 -14.86 -28.57
N THR A 891 -22.66 -15.11 -27.86
CA THR A 891 -21.43 -14.30 -27.97
C THR A 891 -20.76 -14.58 -29.31
N LEU A 892 -20.47 -13.55 -30.11
CA LEU A 892 -19.73 -13.73 -31.37
C LEU A 892 -18.24 -13.86 -31.11
N GLU A 893 -17.67 -14.99 -31.50
CA GLU A 893 -16.22 -15.21 -31.47
C GLU A 893 -15.60 -14.91 -32.84
N LEU A 894 -14.56 -14.07 -32.81
CA LEU A 894 -13.83 -13.58 -33.96
C LEU A 894 -12.37 -14.04 -33.83
N ASN A 895 -11.82 -14.66 -34.87
CA ASN A 895 -10.44 -15.10 -34.93
C ASN A 895 -9.71 -14.27 -35.99
N SER A 896 -8.63 -13.59 -35.61
CA SER A 896 -7.86 -12.69 -36.47
C SER A 896 -7.32 -13.38 -37.73
N LYS A 897 -6.76 -14.58 -37.60
CA LYS A 897 -6.14 -15.35 -38.69
C LYS A 897 -7.14 -15.85 -39.72
N VAL A 898 -8.38 -16.09 -39.29
CA VAL A 898 -9.51 -16.48 -40.18
C VAL A 898 -10.06 -15.26 -40.92
N LEU A 899 -10.14 -14.10 -40.25
CA LEU A 899 -10.86 -12.92 -40.78
C LEU A 899 -9.96 -11.88 -41.46
N LEU A 900 -8.65 -11.88 -41.18
CA LEU A 900 -7.65 -10.98 -41.74
C LEU A 900 -6.58 -11.78 -42.48
N ARG A 901 -6.67 -11.80 -43.82
CA ARG A 901 -5.72 -12.53 -44.67
C ARG A 901 -4.32 -11.93 -44.53
N GLY A 902 -3.34 -12.75 -44.15
CA GLY A 902 -1.95 -12.33 -43.93
C GLY A 902 -1.66 -11.81 -42.51
N PHE A 903 -2.58 -11.95 -41.56
CA PHE A 903 -2.32 -11.65 -40.15
C PHE A 903 -1.86 -12.92 -39.41
N ASP A 904 -0.54 -13.08 -39.26
CA ASP A 904 0.08 -14.34 -38.77
C ASP A 904 -0.24 -14.69 -37.30
N ARG A 905 -0.66 -13.71 -36.49
CA ARG A 905 -0.98 -13.92 -35.07
C ARG A 905 -2.42 -14.36 -34.90
N GLU A 906 -2.60 -15.54 -34.33
CA GLU A 906 -3.91 -16.07 -33.97
C GLU A 906 -4.37 -15.50 -32.63
N LEU A 907 -5.37 -14.60 -32.69
CA LEU A 907 -5.93 -13.88 -31.55
C LEU A 907 -7.46 -13.94 -31.64
N THR A 908 -8.11 -14.11 -30.49
CA THR A 908 -9.58 -14.20 -30.39
C THR A 908 -10.16 -12.97 -29.73
N ALA A 909 -11.20 -12.40 -30.33
CA ALA A 909 -12.01 -11.34 -29.75
C ALA A 909 -13.46 -11.81 -29.58
N LYS A 910 -14.15 -11.31 -28.55
CA LYS A 910 -15.53 -11.69 -28.21
C LYS A 910 -16.43 -10.47 -28.20
N ILE A 911 -17.46 -10.46 -29.04
CA ILE A 911 -18.53 -9.44 -29.03
C ILE A 911 -19.73 -10.01 -28.30
N LYS A 912 -20.23 -9.25 -27.31
CA LYS A 912 -21.36 -9.65 -26.47
C LYS A 912 -22.67 -9.71 -27.29
N PRO A 913 -23.63 -10.57 -26.90
CA PRO A 913 -24.95 -10.64 -27.53
C PRO A 913 -25.61 -9.26 -27.61
N THR A 914 -26.27 -9.00 -28.74
CA THR A 914 -26.90 -7.70 -29.00
C THR A 914 -28.37 -7.74 -28.60
N THR A 915 -28.74 -6.99 -27.55
CA THR A 915 -30.12 -6.97 -27.04
C THR A 915 -31.07 -6.13 -27.89
N THR A 916 -30.55 -5.13 -28.62
CA THR A 916 -31.27 -4.14 -29.43
C THR A 916 -30.99 -4.29 -30.92
N ILE A 917 -32.02 -4.51 -31.75
CA ILE A 917 -31.85 -4.46 -33.22
C ILE A 917 -31.47 -3.02 -33.60
N ARG A 918 -30.32 -2.85 -34.27
CA ARG A 918 -29.92 -1.60 -34.92
C ARG A 918 -30.18 -1.70 -36.42
N LEU A 919 -30.60 -0.61 -37.06
CA LEU A 919 -30.88 -0.54 -38.49
C LEU A 919 -30.29 0.75 -39.10
N GLY A 920 -29.92 0.68 -40.38
CA GLY A 920 -29.36 1.83 -41.11
C GLY A 920 -28.04 2.33 -40.51
N SER A 921 -27.81 3.64 -40.57
CA SER A 921 -26.55 4.28 -40.18
C SER A 921 -26.13 4.00 -38.73
N ASP A 922 -27.06 3.85 -37.79
CA ASP A 922 -26.73 3.48 -36.40
C ASP A 922 -26.15 2.06 -36.30
N ALA A 923 -26.61 1.12 -37.14
CA ALA A 923 -26.00 -0.21 -37.23
C ALA A 923 -24.60 -0.15 -37.85
N GLU A 924 -24.42 0.69 -38.86
CA GLU A 924 -23.15 0.88 -39.57
C GLU A 924 -22.10 1.53 -38.65
N ASP A 925 -22.43 2.66 -38.01
CA ASP A 925 -21.54 3.35 -37.05
C ASP A 925 -21.20 2.48 -35.83
N HIS A 926 -22.16 1.70 -35.32
CA HIS A 926 -21.89 0.78 -34.23
C HIS A 926 -20.98 -0.38 -34.67
N THR A 927 -21.21 -0.92 -35.87
CA THR A 927 -20.36 -1.96 -36.48
C THR A 927 -18.94 -1.46 -36.67
N ILE A 928 -18.76 -0.28 -37.29
CA ILE A 928 -17.44 0.35 -37.48
C ILE A 928 -16.71 0.45 -36.14
N ASN A 929 -17.39 0.93 -35.09
CA ASN A 929 -16.73 1.04 -33.78
C ASN A 929 -16.39 -0.31 -33.14
N LEU A 930 -17.19 -1.37 -33.36
CA LEU A 930 -16.87 -2.72 -32.90
C LEU A 930 -15.73 -3.39 -33.70
N VAL A 931 -15.64 -3.13 -35.01
CA VAL A 931 -14.50 -3.54 -35.84
C VAL A 931 -13.22 -2.88 -35.33
N LEU A 932 -13.24 -1.57 -35.12
CA LEU A 932 -12.07 -0.84 -34.62
C LEU A 932 -11.69 -1.24 -33.19
N ASP A 933 -12.65 -1.57 -32.31
CA ASP A 933 -12.37 -2.14 -30.99
C ASP A 933 -11.65 -3.50 -31.11
N THR A 934 -12.11 -4.36 -32.03
CA THR A 934 -11.55 -5.69 -32.28
C THR A 934 -10.13 -5.60 -32.87
N LEU A 935 -9.92 -4.74 -33.86
CA LEU A 935 -8.61 -4.45 -34.45
C LEU A 935 -7.65 -3.86 -33.42
N GLY A 936 -8.14 -2.95 -32.56
CA GLY A 936 -7.38 -2.39 -31.45
C GLY A 936 -6.93 -3.46 -30.45
N GLU A 937 -7.81 -4.39 -30.08
CA GLU A 937 -7.45 -5.54 -29.22
C GLU A 937 -6.38 -6.44 -29.89
N TRP A 938 -6.54 -6.79 -31.16
CA TRP A 938 -5.59 -7.64 -31.88
C TRP A 938 -4.22 -7.00 -32.15
N MET A 939 -4.14 -5.68 -32.29
CA MET A 939 -2.89 -4.96 -32.55
C MET A 939 -2.24 -4.37 -31.29
N GLY A 940 -2.81 -4.55 -30.10
CA GLY A 940 -2.27 -4.02 -28.84
C GLY A 940 -2.58 -2.53 -28.59
N TYR A 941 -3.56 -1.98 -29.31
CA TYR A 941 -4.08 -0.62 -29.19
C TYR A 941 -5.55 -0.62 -28.72
N PRO A 942 -5.85 -1.10 -27.50
CA PRO A 942 -7.23 -1.26 -27.03
C PRO A 942 -7.94 0.09 -26.92
N ARG A 943 -9.17 0.17 -27.45
CA ARG A 943 -10.01 1.39 -27.42
C ARG A 943 -10.87 1.49 -26.15
N LYS A 944 -11.18 0.34 -25.53
CA LYS A 944 -12.01 0.25 -24.31
C LYS A 944 -11.29 0.90 -23.12
N GLY A 945 -12.04 1.68 -22.35
CA GLY A 945 -11.50 2.76 -21.53
C GLY A 945 -10.53 2.36 -20.42
N GLY A 946 -9.53 3.20 -20.17
CA GLY A 946 -8.59 3.06 -19.05
C GLY A 946 -7.32 3.89 -19.28
N LYS A 947 -6.21 3.47 -18.67
CA LYS A 947 -4.87 3.96 -19.08
C LYS A 947 -4.47 3.40 -20.45
N ALA A 948 -4.91 2.19 -20.76
CA ALA A 948 -4.57 1.52 -22.02
C ALA A 948 -5.15 2.23 -23.25
N SER A 949 -6.31 2.90 -23.13
CA SER A 949 -6.93 3.69 -24.21
C SER A 949 -6.37 5.12 -24.36
N LEU A 950 -5.24 5.46 -23.72
CA LEU A 950 -4.67 6.81 -23.77
C LEU A 950 -4.14 7.16 -25.16
N TRP A 951 -3.63 6.17 -25.91
CA TRP A 951 -3.13 6.33 -27.28
C TRP A 951 -4.15 6.99 -28.22
N LYS A 952 -5.46 6.75 -28.02
CA LYS A 952 -6.51 7.38 -28.83
C LYS A 952 -6.61 8.89 -28.59
N GLN A 953 -6.42 9.35 -27.35
CA GLN A 953 -6.41 10.78 -27.00
C GLN A 953 -5.09 11.44 -27.40
N GLN A 954 -3.98 10.68 -27.35
CA GLN A 954 -2.69 11.12 -27.86
C GLN A 954 -2.74 11.30 -29.37
N GLY A 955 -3.15 10.28 -30.13
CA GLY A 955 -3.23 10.30 -31.59
C GLY A 955 -4.10 11.45 -32.12
N ALA A 956 -5.31 11.64 -31.60
CA ALA A 956 -6.18 12.75 -32.01
C ALA A 956 -5.57 14.13 -31.73
N MET A 957 -4.87 14.30 -30.60
CA MET A 957 -4.15 15.56 -30.29
C MET A 957 -2.99 15.80 -31.25
N LEU A 958 -2.24 14.74 -31.60
CA LEU A 958 -1.12 14.81 -32.53
C LEU A 958 -1.59 15.07 -33.96
N ASP A 959 -2.73 14.51 -34.36
CA ASP A 959 -3.31 14.69 -35.68
C ASP A 959 -3.75 16.15 -35.93
N VAL A 960 -4.33 16.81 -34.92
CA VAL A 960 -4.59 18.26 -34.95
C VAL A 960 -3.29 19.06 -35.15
N LEU A 961 -2.20 18.69 -34.46
CA LEU A 961 -0.91 19.38 -34.63
C LEU A 961 -0.35 19.19 -36.04
N VAL A 962 -0.32 17.96 -36.58
CA VAL A 962 0.18 17.69 -37.94
C VAL A 962 -0.70 18.34 -38.99
N SER A 963 -2.03 18.31 -38.84
CA SER A 963 -2.96 18.92 -39.80
C SER A 963 -2.78 20.44 -39.90
N LEU A 964 -2.43 21.10 -38.80
CA LEU A 964 -2.15 22.54 -38.79
C LEU A 964 -0.75 22.91 -39.33
N THR A 965 0.25 22.04 -39.17
CA THR A 965 1.66 22.31 -39.53
C THR A 965 2.17 21.57 -40.76
N GLY A 966 1.38 20.67 -41.35
CA GLY A 966 1.74 19.86 -42.52
C GLY A 966 2.88 18.84 -42.30
N ASN A 967 3.45 18.76 -41.10
CA ASN A 967 4.60 17.91 -40.77
C ASN A 967 4.63 17.52 -39.29
N SER A 968 5.56 16.64 -38.91
CA SER A 968 5.72 16.13 -37.53
C SER A 968 6.85 16.79 -36.73
N HIS A 969 7.50 17.85 -37.22
CA HIS A 969 8.71 18.40 -36.60
C HIS A 969 8.47 19.01 -35.21
N LEU A 970 7.23 19.42 -34.88
CA LEU A 970 6.86 19.80 -33.50
C LEU A 970 7.10 18.67 -32.48
N PHE A 971 7.20 17.41 -32.91
CA PHE A 971 7.37 16.27 -32.01
C PHE A 971 8.80 16.14 -31.45
N PHE A 972 9.76 16.98 -31.88
CA PHE A 972 11.08 17.11 -31.25
C PHE A 972 11.11 18.01 -30.00
N LEU A 973 10.02 18.74 -29.72
CA LEU A 973 9.90 19.64 -28.56
C LEU A 973 9.53 18.86 -27.30
N GLU A 974 10.13 19.21 -26.16
CA GLU A 974 9.85 18.57 -24.87
C GLU A 974 8.42 18.88 -24.40
N GLU A 975 7.92 20.06 -24.73
CA GLU A 975 6.53 20.49 -24.51
C GLU A 975 5.53 19.56 -25.21
N THR A 976 5.85 19.09 -26.43
CA THR A 976 5.02 18.11 -27.15
C THR A 976 5.05 16.76 -26.46
N TRP A 977 6.20 16.33 -25.92
CA TRP A 977 6.29 15.11 -25.10
C TRP A 977 5.54 15.23 -23.76
N VAL A 978 5.57 16.40 -23.12
CA VAL A 978 4.77 16.71 -21.91
C VAL A 978 3.28 16.66 -22.24
N ALA A 979 2.85 17.25 -23.35
CA ALA A 979 1.48 17.19 -23.82
C ALA A 979 1.05 15.76 -24.16
N PHE A 980 1.91 14.99 -24.85
CA PHE A 980 1.69 13.59 -25.18
C PHE A 980 1.50 12.72 -23.94
N LYS A 981 2.33 12.88 -22.89
CA LYS A 981 2.18 12.12 -21.63
C LYS A 981 0.85 12.39 -20.92
N ASN A 982 0.28 13.60 -21.06
CA ASN A 982 -0.99 13.94 -20.43
C ASN A 982 -1.78 15.00 -21.25
N PRO A 983 -2.49 14.58 -22.32
CA PRO A 983 -3.24 15.50 -23.19
C PRO A 983 -4.27 16.32 -22.41
N LYS A 984 -4.86 15.72 -21.37
CA LYS A 984 -5.85 16.38 -20.52
C LYS A 984 -5.29 17.60 -19.78
N SER A 985 -4.10 17.51 -19.17
CA SER A 985 -3.50 18.68 -18.50
C SER A 985 -2.91 19.69 -19.48
N ALA A 986 -2.56 19.26 -20.69
CA ALA A 986 -2.07 20.15 -21.74
C ALA A 986 -3.18 21.04 -22.34
N ILE A 987 -4.42 20.54 -22.36
CA ILE A 987 -5.62 21.22 -22.86
C ILE A 987 -6.40 21.92 -21.73
N PHE A 988 -6.50 21.31 -20.54
CA PHE A 988 -7.33 21.79 -19.44
C PHE A 988 -6.53 22.10 -18.17
N LEU A 989 -6.56 23.37 -17.74
CA LEU A 989 -5.82 23.83 -16.56
C LEU A 989 -6.47 23.53 -15.19
N ARG A 990 -7.80 23.39 -15.10
CA ARG A 990 -8.51 23.52 -13.80
C ARG A 990 -9.61 22.50 -13.47
N LYS A 991 -9.97 21.56 -14.36
CA LYS A 991 -11.00 20.54 -14.06
C LYS A 991 -10.60 19.15 -14.58
N PRO A 992 -10.74 18.08 -13.76
CA PRO A 992 -10.47 16.71 -14.20
C PRO A 992 -11.60 16.20 -15.11
N VAL A 993 -11.50 16.46 -16.41
CA VAL A 993 -12.44 15.95 -17.41
C VAL A 993 -12.27 14.42 -17.54
N ARG A 994 -13.34 13.66 -17.21
CA ARG A 994 -13.29 12.18 -17.22
C ARG A 994 -13.03 11.60 -18.62
N LYS A 995 -13.71 12.11 -19.65
CA LYS A 995 -13.54 11.75 -21.07
C LYS A 995 -13.47 13.04 -21.88
N ILE A 996 -12.46 13.20 -22.73
CA ILE A 996 -12.39 14.34 -23.67
C ILE A 996 -13.48 14.11 -24.74
N PRO A 997 -14.49 14.99 -24.89
CA PRO A 997 -15.46 14.87 -25.96
C PRO A 997 -14.84 15.22 -27.31
N GLU A 998 -15.35 14.60 -28.38
CA GLU A 998 -14.78 14.70 -29.73
C GLU A 998 -14.75 16.14 -30.27
N SER A 999 -15.77 16.93 -29.97
CA SER A 999 -15.84 18.38 -30.24
C SER A 999 -14.74 19.22 -29.57
N THR A 1000 -14.01 18.67 -28.58
CA THR A 1000 -12.84 19.34 -28.00
C THR A 1000 -11.69 19.40 -29.01
N TRP A 1001 -11.56 18.42 -29.91
CA TRP A 1001 -10.47 18.39 -30.89
C TRP A 1001 -10.63 19.49 -31.94
N THR A 1002 -11.86 19.70 -32.44
CA THR A 1002 -12.21 20.85 -33.28
C THR A 1002 -11.93 22.18 -32.57
N LEU A 1003 -12.41 22.34 -31.33
CA LEU A 1003 -12.17 23.56 -30.54
C LEU A 1003 -10.67 23.79 -30.26
N LEU A 1004 -9.89 22.72 -30.10
CA LEU A 1004 -8.44 22.79 -29.94
C LEU A 1004 -7.77 23.23 -31.24
N GLU A 1005 -8.19 22.68 -32.38
CA GLU A 1005 -7.71 23.08 -33.70
C GLU A 1005 -7.99 24.57 -33.96
N ASP A 1006 -9.23 25.02 -33.73
CA ASP A 1006 -9.62 26.43 -33.86
C ASP A 1006 -8.73 27.35 -33.00
N LYS A 1007 -8.47 26.96 -31.75
CA LYS A 1007 -7.64 27.75 -30.81
C LYS A 1007 -6.15 27.72 -31.17
N LEU A 1008 -5.64 26.63 -31.73
CA LEU A 1008 -4.28 26.54 -32.24
C LEU A 1008 -4.13 27.35 -33.55
N ARG A 1009 -5.16 27.36 -34.41
CA ARG A 1009 -5.22 28.16 -35.64
C ARG A 1009 -5.25 29.66 -35.34
N GLU A 1010 -6.13 30.11 -34.44
CA GLU A 1010 -6.15 31.48 -33.91
C GLU A 1010 -4.77 31.90 -33.36
N LYS A 1011 -4.08 30.98 -32.68
CA LYS A 1011 -2.74 31.19 -32.13
C LYS A 1011 -1.67 31.30 -33.23
N LEU A 1012 -1.69 30.43 -34.24
CA LEU A 1012 -0.83 30.48 -35.43
C LEU A 1012 -0.97 31.82 -36.16
N ASP A 1013 -2.20 32.25 -36.42
CA ASP A 1013 -2.47 33.49 -37.13
C ASP A 1013 -1.99 34.71 -36.33
N LYS A 1014 -2.22 34.72 -35.00
CA LYS A 1014 -1.76 35.79 -34.09
C LYS A 1014 -0.23 35.89 -33.95
N GLU A 1015 0.48 34.77 -33.99
CA GLU A 1015 1.95 34.71 -33.84
C GLU A 1015 2.69 34.90 -35.18
N GLY A 1016 1.94 34.95 -36.29
CA GLY A 1016 2.46 35.05 -37.65
C GLY A 1016 2.74 33.67 -38.23
N LYS A 1017 1.72 33.05 -38.83
CA LYS A 1017 1.74 31.66 -39.34
C LYS A 1017 3.01 31.30 -40.11
N ALA A 1018 3.44 32.13 -41.08
CA ALA A 1018 4.65 31.87 -41.87
C ALA A 1018 5.90 31.72 -40.98
N VAL A 1019 6.12 32.64 -40.03
CA VAL A 1019 7.29 32.63 -39.14
C VAL A 1019 7.27 31.42 -38.20
N VAL A 1020 6.09 31.05 -37.70
CA VAL A 1020 5.92 29.83 -36.88
C VAL A 1020 6.26 28.58 -37.69
N MET A 1021 5.80 28.50 -38.95
CA MET A 1021 6.09 27.40 -39.86
C MET A 1021 7.58 27.32 -40.22
N ASP A 1022 8.23 28.45 -40.52
CA ASP A 1022 9.67 28.52 -40.82
C ASP A 1022 10.52 27.96 -39.67
N HIS A 1023 10.15 28.25 -38.42
CA HIS A 1023 10.83 27.70 -37.24
C HIS A 1023 10.60 26.18 -37.08
N ILE A 1024 9.40 25.70 -37.40
CA ILE A 1024 9.06 24.27 -37.36
C ILE A 1024 9.80 23.50 -38.48
N GLU A 1025 9.94 24.09 -39.66
CA GLU A 1025 10.75 23.54 -40.75
C GLU A 1025 12.25 23.54 -40.44
N GLU A 1026 12.77 24.61 -39.82
CA GLU A 1026 14.15 24.66 -39.34
C GLU A 1026 14.43 23.56 -38.30
N LEU A 1027 13.53 23.31 -37.34
CA LEU A 1027 13.64 22.18 -36.40
C LEU A 1027 13.76 20.84 -37.14
N GLY A 1028 12.92 20.61 -38.15
CA GLY A 1028 13.01 19.43 -39.01
C GLY A 1028 14.34 19.32 -39.77
N ARG A 1029 14.80 20.43 -40.37
CA ARG A 1029 16.09 20.49 -41.08
C ARG A 1029 17.29 20.23 -40.17
N LEU A 1030 17.23 20.62 -38.89
CA LEU A 1030 18.28 20.34 -37.90
C LEU A 1030 18.35 18.85 -37.50
N PHE A 1031 17.22 18.18 -37.31
CA PHE A 1031 17.19 16.76 -36.91
C PHE A 1031 17.27 15.77 -38.08
N SER A 1032 16.90 16.18 -39.31
CA SER A 1032 16.90 15.31 -40.50
C SER A 1032 18.23 14.56 -40.74
N PRO A 1033 19.43 15.20 -40.67
CA PRO A 1033 20.70 14.48 -40.79
C PRO A 1033 20.92 13.41 -39.72
N TYR A 1034 20.36 13.59 -38.53
CA TYR A 1034 20.50 12.65 -37.41
C TYR A 1034 19.57 11.43 -37.58
N ILE A 1035 18.35 11.64 -38.09
CA ILE A 1035 17.43 10.55 -38.44
C ILE A 1035 17.99 9.72 -39.59
N GLY A 1036 18.40 10.35 -40.70
CA GLY A 1036 18.95 9.62 -41.85
C GLY A 1036 20.19 8.79 -41.50
N GLN A 1037 21.04 9.26 -40.59
CA GLN A 1037 22.19 8.49 -40.11
C GLN A 1037 21.78 7.28 -39.25
N LEU A 1038 20.71 7.39 -38.45
CA LEU A 1038 20.15 6.26 -37.69
C LEU A 1038 19.50 5.22 -38.61
N GLU A 1039 18.75 5.66 -39.62
CA GLU A 1039 18.17 4.79 -40.64
C GLU A 1039 19.27 4.02 -41.40
N MET A 1040 20.35 4.70 -41.83
CA MET A 1040 21.53 4.05 -42.42
C MET A 1040 22.19 3.04 -41.48
N MET A 1041 22.28 3.35 -40.17
CA MET A 1041 22.82 2.42 -39.18
C MET A 1041 21.92 1.19 -38.98
N HIS A 1042 20.60 1.37 -38.99
CA HIS A 1042 19.63 0.28 -38.88
C HIS A 1042 19.60 -0.61 -40.12
N GLN A 1043 19.60 -0.02 -41.32
CA GLN A 1043 19.70 -0.73 -42.59
C GLN A 1043 21.01 -1.54 -42.65
N GLY A 1044 22.13 -0.93 -42.23
CA GLY A 1044 23.44 -1.60 -42.16
C GLY A 1044 23.57 -2.66 -41.05
N ALA A 1045 22.63 -2.72 -40.10
CA ALA A 1045 22.51 -3.81 -39.15
C ALA A 1045 21.66 -4.96 -39.72
N ARG A 1046 20.50 -4.65 -40.31
CA ARG A 1046 19.64 -5.64 -41.01
C ARG A 1046 20.40 -6.37 -42.11
N ASN A 1047 21.16 -5.65 -42.94
CA ASN A 1047 22.01 -6.21 -44.01
C ASN A 1047 23.23 -7.02 -43.49
N LYS A 1048 23.34 -7.26 -42.17
CA LYS A 1048 24.32 -8.17 -41.55
C LYS A 1048 23.66 -9.32 -40.78
N GLU A 1049 22.35 -9.21 -40.52
CA GLU A 1049 21.54 -10.26 -39.92
C GLU A 1049 20.90 -11.15 -41.00
N ALA A 1050 20.61 -10.57 -42.16
CA ALA A 1050 20.32 -11.26 -43.43
C ALA A 1050 21.62 -11.58 -44.19
#